data_AF-A0A2V7KJE8-F1
#
_entry.id   AF-A0A2V7KJE8-F1
#
_cell.length_a   1.000
_cell.length_b   1.000
_cell.length_c   1.000
_cell.angle_alpha   90.00
_cell.angle_beta   90.00
_cell.angle_gamma   90.00
#
_symmetry.space_group_name_H-M   'P 1'
#
loop_
_entity.id
_entity.type
_entity.pdbx_description
1 polymer ?
#
loop_
_entity_poly.entity_id
_entity_poly.type
_entity_poly.pdbx_seq_one_letter_code
_entity_poly.pdbx_strand_id
1 'polypeptide(L)'
;MTLAAIIGLLVVAWAVYAFNRLTQLRQLGDNAWADIDVQLKRRHDLIPNVVAVVQGHAGYERSTLEAVVAARGRAVQASQAGPATRAREEDPLGNALQRVLAVAEAYPELKAAASFASLQATLTDVEDHLQNARRYYNAVVRDFNTAIAQFPSGIIAGMMRLKPREFFGLDDPSERAVPKVPLILLFLAFSATSLSAQRSYSIERFDARILVNRNASIDVTETITARFVGSYNGLFRKIPVVYRNAQGLNWTIGVALQRARDNAGHDLRTETSYEGAYVKYKIWIPGAANADRTIVLQYRATNALRFFDEHDELYWNVTGDEWEVPIRKASAEIDLPAGAPGLRPEIDQRAGTPGVRAIAYNGVYGSTARDAKVTISDTVIRFVMPHRLDFREGLTVVVGWDKGVVTAPTAAQREAATFRSNWPLFIPIAVLLFAFMRWRRYGRDPSSRPIVVQYEPPAGISPAEAGTLLDNNVDMRDITATLVDLAVRGYLRIEEQEKEKMLGLFGGGSSYILHRLKTSDGLAPHEVGLFNGIFGIATFSSKPGITISIRVEGAFVGGGDRVPLDSLGTQFYQQLEVIRNAIWDQLKTKGFYKSRPAKAKQSAMALGCLVPVGIVIAGFFLAPIFLLTQVSFWIAALVSALVLLLFAQIMPARTEAGTRALEQVRGFEEFLRRVESQHMQAIVGHPELFDKCLPYAMAFGVEQQFARAFEGIYKEPPGWYVGPSVADFNVRYFSRRVSYLGNLAGTMMSSTPRSVGTMSSWGSSSSSSSSPRLSFGSGFGGGGSSGGGGGGSSGGGGGGGGGGAF
;
A
#
# COMPACT_ATOMS: atom_id res chain seq x y z
N MET A 1 -2.11 18.24 13.91
CA MET A 1 -3.25 18.57 13.04
C MET A 1 -3.22 17.81 11.71
N THR A 2 -2.14 17.84 10.93
CA THR A 2 -2.05 17.19 9.59
C THR A 2 -2.39 15.70 9.56
N LEU A 3 -1.86 14.88 10.48
CA LEU A 3 -2.12 13.43 10.51
C LEU A 3 -3.61 13.09 10.76
N ALA A 4 -4.28 13.85 11.63
CA ALA A 4 -5.70 13.64 11.93
C ALA A 4 -6.60 13.99 10.73
N ALA A 5 -6.30 15.08 10.00
CA ALA A 5 -7.01 15.45 8.78
C ALA A 5 -6.83 14.38 7.68
N ILE A 6 -5.63 13.81 7.58
CA ILE A 6 -5.31 12.69 6.68
C ILE A 6 -6.13 11.44 7.00
N ILE A 7 -6.15 11.03 8.27
CA ILE A 7 -6.91 9.85 8.72
C ILE A 7 -8.40 10.09 8.47
N GLY A 8 -8.91 11.28 8.78
CA GLY A 8 -10.29 11.67 8.49
C GLY A 8 -10.64 11.55 7.00
N LEU A 9 -9.79 12.05 6.10
CA LEU A 9 -10.08 12.00 4.65
C LEU A 9 -9.99 10.60 4.06
N LEU A 10 -9.06 9.75 4.56
CA LEU A 10 -9.01 8.32 4.23
C LEU A 10 -10.28 7.58 4.71
N VAL A 11 -10.74 7.85 5.93
CA VAL A 11 -11.99 7.27 6.48
C VAL A 11 -13.21 7.70 5.66
N VAL A 12 -13.30 8.97 5.25
CA VAL A 12 -14.39 9.46 4.39
C VAL A 12 -14.37 8.79 3.01
N ALA A 13 -13.20 8.72 2.35
CA ALA A 13 -13.07 8.07 1.04
C ALA A 13 -13.47 6.57 1.09
N TRP A 14 -13.02 5.87 2.14
CA TRP A 14 -13.40 4.49 2.39
C TRP A 14 -14.91 4.32 2.63
N ALA A 15 -15.53 5.19 3.45
CA ALA A 15 -16.95 5.11 3.77
C ALA A 15 -17.83 5.27 2.52
N VAL A 16 -17.48 6.22 1.63
CA VAL A 16 -18.18 6.43 0.34
C VAL A 16 -18.07 5.19 -0.56
N TYR A 17 -16.88 4.58 -0.66
CA TYR A 17 -16.70 3.36 -1.44
C TYR A 17 -17.55 2.19 -0.93
N ALA A 18 -17.53 1.95 0.39
CA ALA A 18 -18.29 0.87 1.00
C ALA A 18 -19.81 1.08 0.84
N PHE A 19 -20.30 2.32 0.98
CA PHE A 19 -21.69 2.69 0.76
C PHE A 19 -22.17 2.37 -0.67
N ASN A 20 -21.39 2.76 -1.68
CA ASN A 20 -21.73 2.51 -3.09
C ASN A 20 -21.77 1.00 -3.41
N ARG A 21 -20.76 0.24 -2.96
CA ARG A 21 -20.69 -1.23 -3.19
C ARG A 21 -21.89 -1.97 -2.58
N LEU A 22 -22.26 -1.62 -1.35
CA LEU A 22 -23.39 -2.23 -0.65
C LEU A 22 -24.73 -1.88 -1.31
N THR A 23 -24.87 -0.66 -1.81
CA THR A 23 -26.05 -0.21 -2.57
C THR A 23 -26.21 -1.01 -3.87
N GLN A 24 -25.12 -1.24 -4.60
CA GLN A 24 -25.11 -2.03 -5.83
C GLN A 24 -25.56 -3.49 -5.59
N LEU A 25 -24.98 -4.17 -4.58
CA LEU A 25 -25.36 -5.54 -4.24
C LEU A 25 -26.84 -5.64 -3.80
N ARG A 26 -27.35 -4.62 -3.10
CA ARG A 26 -28.77 -4.53 -2.75
C ARG A 26 -29.64 -4.49 -4.01
N GLN A 27 -29.37 -3.57 -4.94
CA GLN A 27 -30.13 -3.43 -6.18
C GLN A 27 -30.09 -4.69 -7.04
N LEU A 28 -28.92 -5.32 -7.18
CA LEU A 28 -28.78 -6.57 -7.94
C LEU A 28 -29.68 -7.68 -7.40
N GLY A 29 -29.80 -7.81 -6.08
CA GLY A 29 -30.65 -8.83 -5.47
C GLY A 29 -32.16 -8.49 -5.49
N ASP A 30 -32.54 -7.22 -5.53
CA ASP A 30 -33.93 -6.82 -5.79
C ASP A 30 -34.32 -7.13 -7.24
N ASN A 31 -33.43 -6.85 -8.20
CA ASN A 31 -33.64 -7.17 -9.62
C ASN A 31 -33.71 -8.69 -9.85
N ALA A 32 -32.83 -9.47 -9.23
CA ALA A 32 -32.86 -10.93 -9.31
C ALA A 32 -34.13 -11.54 -8.67
N TRP A 33 -34.66 -10.92 -7.61
CA TRP A 33 -35.95 -11.32 -7.03
C TRP A 33 -37.13 -11.01 -7.96
N ALA A 34 -37.12 -9.85 -8.61
CA ALA A 34 -38.16 -9.45 -9.56
C ALA A 34 -38.24 -10.40 -10.77
N ASP A 35 -37.10 -10.92 -11.26
CA ASP A 35 -37.07 -11.92 -12.33
C ASP A 35 -37.73 -13.24 -11.89
N ILE A 36 -37.39 -13.75 -10.70
CA ILE A 36 -38.07 -14.93 -10.11
C ILE A 36 -39.59 -14.69 -10.02
N ASP A 37 -40.03 -13.54 -9.50
CA ASP A 37 -41.46 -13.21 -9.39
C ASP A 37 -42.18 -13.20 -10.76
N VAL A 38 -41.52 -12.71 -11.81
CA VAL A 38 -42.05 -12.72 -13.18
C VAL A 38 -42.16 -14.14 -13.74
N GLN A 39 -41.15 -14.99 -13.58
CA GLN A 39 -41.23 -16.37 -14.08
C GLN A 39 -42.25 -17.21 -13.31
N LEU A 40 -42.37 -17.02 -11.99
CA LEU A 40 -43.39 -17.68 -11.17
C LEU A 40 -44.82 -17.29 -11.61
N LYS A 41 -45.06 -16.00 -11.87
CA LYS A 41 -46.36 -15.53 -12.43
C LYS A 41 -46.66 -16.17 -13.78
N ARG A 42 -45.69 -16.17 -14.71
CA ARG A 42 -45.83 -16.85 -16.01
C ARG A 42 -46.19 -18.33 -15.84
N ARG A 43 -45.53 -19.04 -14.93
CA ARG A 43 -45.87 -20.43 -14.58
C ARG A 43 -47.31 -20.54 -14.09
N HIS A 44 -47.75 -19.65 -13.18
CA HIS A 44 -49.11 -19.65 -12.66
C HIS A 44 -50.16 -19.39 -13.74
N ASP A 45 -49.88 -18.53 -14.71
CA ASP A 45 -50.79 -18.17 -15.81
C ASP A 45 -50.92 -19.26 -16.89
N LEU A 46 -49.90 -20.11 -17.05
CA LEU A 46 -49.94 -21.24 -17.98
C LEU A 46 -50.77 -22.43 -17.48
N ILE A 47 -50.88 -22.63 -16.16
CA ILE A 47 -51.53 -23.82 -15.57
C ILE A 47 -52.99 -24.01 -16.01
N PRO A 48 -53.88 -23.00 -16.03
CA PRO A 48 -55.26 -23.19 -16.50
C PRO A 48 -55.33 -23.75 -17.93
N ASN A 49 -54.42 -23.32 -18.81
CA ASN A 49 -54.34 -23.81 -20.19
C ASN A 49 -53.83 -25.26 -20.24
N VAL A 50 -52.83 -25.61 -19.43
CA VAL A 50 -52.34 -26.99 -19.29
C VAL A 50 -53.46 -27.91 -18.78
N VAL A 51 -54.18 -27.50 -17.74
CA VAL A 51 -55.31 -28.27 -17.18
C VAL A 51 -56.41 -28.45 -18.21
N ALA A 52 -56.81 -27.40 -18.93
CA ALA A 52 -57.87 -27.49 -19.94
C ALA A 52 -57.50 -28.43 -21.11
N VAL A 53 -56.26 -28.39 -21.60
CA VAL A 53 -55.80 -29.27 -22.69
C VAL A 53 -55.69 -30.71 -22.23
N VAL A 54 -55.11 -30.97 -21.05
CA VAL A 54 -55.00 -32.35 -20.51
C VAL A 54 -56.38 -32.92 -20.20
N GLN A 55 -57.30 -32.14 -19.64
CA GLN A 55 -58.68 -32.58 -19.37
C GLN A 55 -59.45 -32.95 -20.65
N GLY A 56 -59.14 -32.33 -21.78
CA GLY A 56 -59.76 -32.62 -23.08
C GLY A 56 -59.36 -33.96 -23.70
N HIS A 57 -58.18 -34.50 -23.36
CA HIS A 57 -57.64 -35.75 -23.94
C HIS A 57 -57.42 -36.88 -22.92
N ALA A 58 -57.29 -36.58 -21.63
CA ALA A 58 -56.99 -37.52 -20.56
C ALA A 58 -57.97 -37.38 -19.37
N GLY A 59 -59.28 -37.33 -19.65
CA GLY A 59 -60.33 -37.04 -18.65
C GLY A 59 -60.48 -38.01 -17.46
N TYR A 60 -59.73 -39.11 -17.44
CA TYR A 60 -59.61 -40.04 -16.31
C TYR A 60 -58.59 -39.60 -15.25
N GLU A 61 -57.65 -38.71 -15.61
CA GLU A 61 -56.55 -38.20 -14.77
C GLU A 61 -57.00 -37.05 -13.83
N ARG A 62 -58.15 -37.21 -13.17
CA ARG A 62 -58.73 -36.14 -12.35
C ARG A 62 -57.91 -35.83 -11.11
N SER A 63 -57.36 -36.85 -10.45
CA SER A 63 -56.57 -36.70 -9.21
C SER A 63 -55.25 -35.97 -9.44
N THR A 64 -54.61 -36.15 -10.60
CA THR A 64 -53.36 -35.45 -10.95
C THR A 64 -53.64 -33.99 -11.33
N LEU A 65 -54.74 -33.71 -12.05
CA LEU A 65 -55.20 -32.35 -12.34
C LEU A 65 -55.63 -31.58 -11.07
N GLU A 66 -56.39 -32.22 -10.18
CA GLU A 66 -56.78 -31.66 -8.89
C GLU A 66 -55.57 -31.30 -8.03
N ALA A 67 -54.54 -32.17 -7.99
CA ALA A 67 -53.29 -31.90 -7.28
C ALA A 67 -52.55 -30.66 -7.83
N VAL A 68 -52.53 -30.46 -9.16
CA VAL A 68 -51.93 -29.27 -9.79
C VAL A 68 -52.73 -28.00 -9.47
N VAL A 69 -54.06 -28.05 -9.55
CA VAL A 69 -54.92 -26.90 -9.23
C VAL A 69 -54.79 -26.52 -7.74
N ALA A 70 -54.75 -27.50 -6.83
CA ALA A 70 -54.54 -27.28 -5.41
C ALA A 70 -53.13 -26.73 -5.10
N ALA A 71 -52.09 -27.22 -5.77
CA ALA A 71 -50.72 -26.70 -5.64
C ALA A 71 -50.61 -25.27 -6.17
N ARG A 72 -51.24 -24.95 -7.32
CA ARG A 72 -51.37 -23.59 -7.85
C ARG A 72 -52.06 -22.66 -6.85
N GLY A 73 -53.15 -23.11 -6.23
CA GLY A 73 -53.89 -22.34 -5.24
C GLY A 73 -52.98 -21.89 -4.08
N ARG A 74 -52.18 -22.81 -3.54
CA ARG A 74 -51.21 -22.50 -2.47
C ARG A 74 -50.07 -21.59 -2.94
N ALA A 75 -49.48 -21.86 -4.10
CA ALA A 75 -48.43 -21.03 -4.68
C ALA A 75 -48.88 -19.57 -4.94
N VAL A 76 -50.11 -19.39 -5.48
CA VAL A 76 -50.70 -18.06 -5.72
C VAL A 76 -51.01 -17.34 -4.40
N GLN A 77 -51.52 -18.05 -3.38
CA GLN A 77 -51.71 -17.47 -2.04
C GLN A 77 -50.37 -17.03 -1.40
N ALA A 78 -49.29 -17.77 -1.65
CA ALA A 78 -47.93 -17.43 -1.21
C ALA A 78 -47.23 -16.35 -2.07
N SER A 79 -47.88 -15.78 -3.10
CA SER A 79 -47.25 -14.80 -4.00
C SER A 79 -46.73 -13.53 -3.30
N GLN A 80 -47.38 -13.12 -2.20
CA GLN A 80 -46.98 -11.98 -1.37
C GLN A 80 -46.06 -12.36 -0.19
N ALA A 81 -45.69 -13.64 -0.05
CA ALA A 81 -44.83 -14.12 1.02
C ALA A 81 -43.34 -13.90 0.70
N GLY A 82 -42.49 -14.00 1.74
CA GLY A 82 -41.04 -13.89 1.60
C GLY A 82 -40.42 -15.04 0.77
N PRO A 83 -39.19 -14.86 0.24
CA PRO A 83 -38.55 -15.82 -0.65
C PRO A 83 -38.50 -17.27 -0.13
N ALA A 84 -38.24 -17.47 1.16
CA ALA A 84 -38.18 -18.81 1.73
C ALA A 84 -39.56 -19.49 1.77
N THR A 85 -40.60 -18.77 2.22
CA THR A 85 -41.98 -19.30 2.27
C THR A 85 -42.53 -19.52 0.86
N ARG A 86 -42.25 -18.60 -0.07
CA ARG A 86 -42.71 -18.72 -1.46
C ARG A 86 -42.07 -19.94 -2.14
N ALA A 87 -40.78 -20.19 -1.96
CA ALA A 87 -40.15 -21.41 -2.48
C ALA A 87 -40.87 -22.69 -2.03
N ARG A 88 -41.18 -22.81 -0.73
CA ARG A 88 -41.83 -23.99 -0.14
C ARG A 88 -43.23 -24.30 -0.67
N GLU A 89 -44.01 -23.29 -1.06
CA GLU A 89 -45.34 -23.50 -1.68
C GLU A 89 -45.25 -23.64 -3.22
N GLU A 90 -44.14 -23.21 -3.83
CA GLU A 90 -43.86 -23.34 -5.26
C GLU A 90 -43.22 -24.71 -5.63
N ASP A 91 -42.53 -25.37 -4.69
CA ASP A 91 -41.92 -26.70 -4.89
C ASP A 91 -42.98 -27.82 -5.11
N PRO A 92 -44.09 -27.92 -4.34
CA PRO A 92 -45.17 -28.87 -4.63
C PRO A 92 -45.79 -28.67 -6.02
N LEU A 93 -45.85 -27.43 -6.51
CA LEU A 93 -46.37 -27.11 -7.82
C LEU A 93 -45.42 -27.59 -8.94
N GLY A 94 -44.11 -27.36 -8.82
CA GLY A 94 -43.13 -27.89 -9.78
C GLY A 94 -43.18 -29.42 -9.86
N ASN A 95 -43.28 -30.10 -8.70
CA ASN A 95 -43.43 -31.55 -8.63
C ASN A 95 -44.75 -32.05 -9.26
N ALA A 96 -45.86 -31.32 -9.10
CA ALA A 96 -47.14 -31.67 -9.70
C ALA A 96 -47.12 -31.50 -11.24
N LEU A 97 -46.44 -30.45 -11.73
CA LEU A 97 -46.25 -30.21 -13.17
C LEU A 97 -45.39 -31.29 -13.83
N GLN A 98 -44.30 -31.72 -13.19
CA GLN A 98 -43.49 -32.86 -13.66
C GLN A 98 -44.32 -34.15 -13.78
N ARG A 99 -45.24 -34.40 -12.84
CA ARG A 99 -46.16 -35.54 -12.92
C ARG A 99 -47.14 -35.45 -14.10
N VAL A 100 -47.67 -34.25 -14.40
CA VAL A 100 -48.52 -34.06 -15.60
C VAL A 100 -47.74 -34.30 -16.89
N LEU A 101 -46.49 -33.86 -16.97
CA LEU A 101 -45.64 -34.15 -18.14
C LEU A 101 -45.33 -35.65 -18.27
N ALA A 102 -45.15 -36.36 -17.15
CA ALA A 102 -44.98 -37.82 -17.16
C ALA A 102 -46.28 -38.57 -17.54
N VAL A 103 -47.45 -38.08 -17.12
CA VAL A 103 -48.76 -38.60 -17.54
C VAL A 103 -48.93 -38.46 -19.06
N ALA A 104 -48.50 -37.36 -19.67
CA ALA A 104 -48.62 -37.16 -21.11
C ALA A 104 -47.81 -38.17 -21.96
N GLU A 105 -46.77 -38.81 -21.40
CA GLU A 105 -46.07 -39.93 -22.07
C GLU A 105 -46.95 -41.19 -22.21
N ALA A 106 -47.94 -41.38 -21.33
CA ALA A 106 -48.87 -42.50 -21.37
C ALA A 106 -50.05 -42.30 -22.33
N TYR A 107 -50.26 -41.08 -22.85
CA TYR A 107 -51.37 -40.72 -23.75
C TYR A 107 -50.85 -40.18 -25.10
N PRO A 108 -50.61 -41.05 -26.11
CA PRO A 108 -50.02 -40.65 -27.39
C PRO A 108 -50.79 -39.55 -28.13
N GLU A 109 -52.12 -39.52 -28.04
CA GLU A 109 -52.96 -38.49 -28.68
C GLU A 109 -52.78 -37.10 -28.04
N LEU A 110 -52.65 -37.03 -26.71
CA LEU A 110 -52.33 -35.80 -25.99
C LEU A 110 -50.93 -35.30 -26.36
N LYS A 111 -49.95 -36.20 -26.46
CA LYS A 111 -48.58 -35.88 -26.88
C LYS A 111 -48.49 -35.41 -28.34
N ALA A 112 -49.36 -35.90 -29.22
CA ALA A 112 -49.46 -35.47 -30.61
C ALA A 112 -50.21 -34.13 -30.81
N ALA A 113 -50.97 -33.66 -29.80
CA ALA A 113 -51.70 -32.42 -29.89
C ALA A 113 -50.76 -31.20 -29.93
N ALA A 114 -50.80 -30.43 -31.02
CA ALA A 114 -49.93 -29.26 -31.22
C ALA A 114 -50.09 -28.19 -30.12
N SER A 115 -51.27 -28.06 -29.53
CA SER A 115 -51.55 -27.20 -28.38
C SER A 115 -50.80 -27.66 -27.12
N PHE A 116 -50.77 -28.96 -26.84
CA PHE A 116 -50.05 -29.51 -25.70
C PHE A 116 -48.53 -29.42 -25.89
N ALA A 117 -48.01 -29.77 -27.07
CA ALA A 117 -46.58 -29.68 -27.37
C ALA A 117 -46.04 -28.24 -27.24
N SER A 118 -46.83 -27.23 -27.65
CA SER A 118 -46.50 -25.81 -27.47
C SER A 118 -46.49 -25.38 -26.00
N LEU A 119 -47.50 -25.82 -25.21
CA LEU A 119 -47.55 -25.56 -23.77
C LEU A 119 -46.41 -26.25 -23.01
N GLN A 120 -46.07 -27.49 -23.38
CA GLN A 120 -44.94 -28.23 -22.80
C GLN A 120 -43.62 -27.50 -23.05
N ALA A 121 -43.35 -27.09 -24.30
CA ALA A 121 -42.15 -26.33 -24.62
C ALA A 121 -42.06 -25.00 -23.85
N THR A 122 -43.18 -24.27 -23.74
CA THR A 122 -43.26 -23.01 -22.97
C THR A 122 -43.06 -23.24 -21.47
N LEU A 123 -43.60 -24.34 -20.93
CA LEU A 123 -43.46 -24.67 -19.51
C LEU A 123 -42.02 -25.08 -19.17
N THR A 124 -41.36 -25.86 -20.02
CA THR A 124 -39.94 -26.19 -19.87
C THR A 124 -39.06 -24.95 -19.92
N ASP A 125 -39.31 -24.02 -20.86
CA ASP A 125 -38.59 -22.75 -20.96
C ASP A 125 -38.74 -21.90 -19.68
N VAL A 126 -39.95 -21.80 -19.13
CA VAL A 126 -40.21 -21.10 -17.86
C VAL A 126 -39.54 -21.78 -16.66
N GLU A 127 -39.54 -23.11 -16.58
CA GLU A 127 -38.83 -23.83 -15.50
C GLU A 127 -37.30 -23.68 -15.59
N ASP A 128 -36.73 -23.78 -16.79
CA ASP A 128 -35.29 -23.57 -17.01
C ASP A 128 -34.88 -22.15 -16.62
N HIS A 129 -35.66 -21.13 -17.04
CA HIS A 129 -35.45 -19.74 -16.64
C HIS A 129 -35.59 -19.56 -15.12
N LEU A 130 -36.56 -20.21 -14.48
CA LEU A 130 -36.76 -20.15 -13.02
C LEU A 130 -35.59 -20.77 -12.24
N GLN A 131 -35.02 -21.89 -12.70
CA GLN A 131 -33.83 -22.50 -12.08
C GLN A 131 -32.62 -21.58 -12.17
N ASN A 132 -32.40 -20.93 -13.32
CA ASN A 132 -31.29 -20.01 -13.51
C ASN A 132 -31.46 -18.71 -12.69
N ALA A 133 -32.66 -18.15 -12.66
CA ALA A 133 -32.99 -17.00 -11.81
C ALA A 133 -32.79 -17.31 -10.31
N ARG A 134 -33.16 -18.52 -9.85
CA ARG A 134 -32.89 -19.03 -8.49
C ARG A 134 -31.39 -19.09 -8.18
N ARG A 135 -30.56 -19.66 -9.07
CA ARG A 135 -29.10 -19.72 -8.89
C ARG A 135 -28.49 -18.33 -8.77
N TYR A 136 -28.87 -17.42 -9.68
CA TYR A 136 -28.36 -16.04 -9.71
C TYR A 136 -28.80 -15.24 -8.46
N TYR A 137 -30.07 -15.33 -8.08
CA TYR A 137 -30.58 -14.70 -6.84
C TYR A 137 -29.81 -15.19 -5.61
N ASN A 138 -29.64 -16.51 -5.46
CA ASN A 138 -28.93 -17.08 -4.31
C ASN A 138 -27.45 -16.66 -4.27
N ALA A 139 -26.77 -16.58 -5.42
CA ALA A 139 -25.40 -16.06 -5.49
C ALA A 139 -25.30 -14.59 -5.04
N VAL A 140 -26.21 -13.73 -5.53
CA VAL A 140 -26.24 -12.30 -5.13
C VAL A 140 -26.63 -12.13 -3.66
N VAL A 141 -27.55 -12.94 -3.14
CA VAL A 141 -27.93 -12.96 -1.71
C VAL A 141 -26.76 -13.38 -0.84
N ARG A 142 -25.99 -14.41 -1.22
CA ARG A 142 -24.75 -14.81 -0.53
C ARG A 142 -23.77 -13.64 -0.47
N ASP A 143 -23.42 -13.08 -1.61
CA ASP A 143 -22.39 -12.04 -1.71
C ASP A 143 -22.80 -10.75 -0.98
N PHE A 144 -24.10 -10.41 -0.99
CA PHE A 144 -24.69 -9.35 -0.18
C PHE A 144 -24.61 -9.67 1.31
N ASN A 145 -25.03 -10.86 1.74
CA ASN A 145 -25.02 -11.29 3.14
C ASN A 145 -23.58 -11.32 3.71
N THR A 146 -22.59 -11.77 2.93
CA THR A 146 -21.17 -11.70 3.29
C THR A 146 -20.69 -10.25 3.38
N ALA A 147 -21.05 -9.39 2.41
CA ALA A 147 -20.60 -8.00 2.40
C ALA A 147 -21.13 -7.16 3.57
N ILE A 148 -22.33 -7.44 4.08
CA ILE A 148 -22.89 -6.76 5.27
C ILE A 148 -22.31 -7.29 6.59
N ALA A 149 -21.76 -8.52 6.60
CA ALA A 149 -21.14 -9.12 7.79
C ALA A 149 -19.63 -8.84 7.92
N GLN A 150 -18.94 -8.51 6.82
CA GLN A 150 -17.49 -8.36 6.79
C GLN A 150 -17.04 -6.97 7.28
N PHE A 151 -16.17 -6.92 8.29
CA PHE A 151 -15.50 -5.68 8.69
C PHE A 151 -14.51 -5.22 7.60
N PRO A 152 -14.40 -3.91 7.29
CA PRO A 152 -15.12 -2.79 7.90
C PRO A 152 -16.46 -2.45 7.23
N SER A 153 -16.81 -3.08 6.10
CA SER A 153 -18.06 -2.82 5.35
C SER A 153 -19.32 -2.95 6.21
N GLY A 154 -19.31 -3.86 7.19
CA GLY A 154 -20.39 -4.05 8.16
C GLY A 154 -20.75 -2.80 8.99
N ILE A 155 -19.81 -1.86 9.21
CA ILE A 155 -20.11 -0.57 9.84
C ILE A 155 -21.08 0.23 8.96
N ILE A 156 -20.74 0.36 7.67
CA ILE A 156 -21.56 1.09 6.71
C ILE A 156 -22.86 0.34 6.42
N ALA A 157 -22.85 -0.99 6.38
CA ALA A 157 -24.06 -1.81 6.26
C ALA A 157 -25.01 -1.61 7.46
N GLY A 158 -24.48 -1.51 8.68
CA GLY A 158 -25.23 -1.16 9.88
C GLY A 158 -25.81 0.25 9.81
N MET A 159 -25.02 1.24 9.39
CA MET A 159 -25.50 2.62 9.15
C MET A 159 -26.60 2.68 8.06
N MET A 160 -26.48 1.89 7.00
CA MET A 160 -27.48 1.71 5.93
C MET A 160 -28.65 0.79 6.34
N ARG A 161 -28.58 0.18 7.53
CA ARG A 161 -29.59 -0.71 8.15
C ARG A 161 -29.97 -1.89 7.23
N LEU A 162 -28.98 -2.39 6.48
CA LEU A 162 -29.13 -3.54 5.58
C LEU A 162 -29.31 -4.82 6.40
N LYS A 163 -30.39 -5.55 6.15
CA LYS A 163 -30.65 -6.86 6.75
C LYS A 163 -30.17 -7.98 5.81
N PRO A 164 -29.70 -9.13 6.33
CA PRO A 164 -29.50 -10.32 5.51
C PRO A 164 -30.77 -10.68 4.74
N ARG A 165 -30.61 -11.05 3.47
CA ARG A 165 -31.70 -11.58 2.64
C ARG A 165 -31.83 -13.10 2.80
N GLU A 166 -33.06 -13.57 2.61
CA GLU A 166 -33.38 -15.00 2.55
C GLU A 166 -32.95 -15.58 1.21
N PHE A 167 -32.57 -16.86 1.20
CA PHE A 167 -32.33 -17.62 -0.02
C PHE A 167 -33.64 -18.22 -0.55
N PHE A 168 -33.75 -18.38 -1.87
CA PHE A 168 -34.88 -19.05 -2.49
C PHE A 168 -34.62 -20.57 -2.57
N GLY A 169 -35.36 -21.34 -1.77
CA GLY A 169 -35.38 -22.80 -1.80
C GLY A 169 -34.11 -23.50 -1.26
N LEU A 170 -33.37 -22.89 -0.33
CA LEU A 170 -32.32 -23.59 0.42
C LEU A 170 -32.78 -23.79 1.86
N ASP A 171 -33.24 -24.98 2.22
CA ASP A 171 -33.80 -25.27 3.54
C ASP A 171 -32.78 -25.71 4.61
N ASP A 172 -31.58 -26.10 4.20
CA ASP A 172 -30.53 -26.53 5.13
C ASP A 172 -29.92 -25.33 5.91
N PRO A 173 -29.87 -25.38 7.25
CA PRO A 173 -29.25 -24.31 8.05
C PRO A 173 -27.72 -24.21 7.91
N SER A 174 -27.03 -25.26 7.45
CA SER A 174 -25.56 -25.26 7.27
C SER A 174 -25.10 -24.36 6.12
N GLU A 175 -25.87 -24.29 5.03
CA GLU A 175 -25.58 -23.42 3.88
C GLU A 175 -25.91 -21.93 4.12
N ARG A 176 -26.68 -21.63 5.19
CA ARG A 176 -27.15 -20.28 5.55
C ARG A 176 -26.19 -19.49 6.46
N ALA A 177 -25.05 -20.05 6.84
CA ALA A 177 -24.21 -19.54 7.92
C ALA A 177 -23.35 -18.32 7.52
N VAL A 178 -23.74 -17.13 8.00
CA VAL A 178 -22.93 -15.90 7.97
C VAL A 178 -23.01 -15.20 9.34
N PRO A 179 -21.89 -14.75 9.95
CA PRO A 179 -21.88 -14.15 11.30
C PRO A 179 -22.68 -12.83 11.39
N LYS A 180 -23.31 -12.56 12.56
CA LYS A 180 -24.31 -11.50 12.73
C LYS A 180 -24.01 -10.55 13.90
N VAL A 181 -24.32 -9.26 13.73
CA VAL A 181 -24.38 -8.22 14.78
C VAL A 181 -25.57 -7.26 14.47
N PRO A 182 -26.42 -6.82 15.44
CA PRO A 182 -27.73 -6.18 15.12
C PRO A 182 -27.93 -4.69 15.52
N LEU A 183 -28.91 -4.04 14.85
CA LEU A 183 -29.79 -2.86 15.14
C LEU A 183 -29.80 -1.83 13.97
N ILE A 184 -30.88 -1.21 13.44
CA ILE A 184 -32.36 -1.37 13.35
C ILE A 184 -32.95 -0.10 12.65
N LEU A 185 -33.96 -0.21 11.75
CA LEU A 185 -35.02 0.77 11.27
C LEU A 185 -34.83 1.99 10.30
N LEU A 186 -35.70 2.12 9.28
CA LEU A 186 -36.07 3.34 8.47
C LEU A 186 -34.97 4.00 7.58
N PHE A 187 -35.22 4.74 6.49
CA PHE A 187 -36.12 4.65 5.30
C PHE A 187 -35.67 5.77 4.28
N LEU A 188 -36.16 5.98 3.04
CA LEU A 188 -37.27 5.40 2.27
C LEU A 188 -36.87 4.95 0.83
N ALA A 189 -37.36 5.60 -0.24
CA ALA A 189 -37.42 5.11 -1.63
C ALA A 189 -37.49 6.22 -2.71
N PHE A 190 -37.20 5.89 -3.99
CA PHE A 190 -38.05 6.26 -5.14
C PHE A 190 -37.81 5.36 -6.37
N SER A 191 -38.77 5.34 -7.31
CA SER A 191 -38.91 4.36 -8.40
C SER A 191 -39.02 5.02 -9.78
N ALA A 192 -38.73 4.30 -10.86
CA ALA A 192 -39.53 4.29 -12.11
C ALA A 192 -38.95 3.31 -13.15
N THR A 193 -39.84 2.65 -13.90
CA THR A 193 -39.55 1.72 -15.00
C THR A 193 -39.81 2.35 -16.37
N SER A 194 -39.36 1.68 -17.44
CA SER A 194 -39.87 1.89 -18.79
C SER A 194 -40.17 0.54 -19.45
N LEU A 195 -41.41 0.35 -19.91
CA LEU A 195 -41.76 -0.72 -20.84
C LEU A 195 -41.08 -0.44 -22.20
N SER A 196 -40.63 -1.48 -22.87
CA SER A 196 -40.32 -1.44 -24.30
C SER A 196 -40.79 -2.72 -24.98
N ALA A 197 -41.16 -2.62 -26.25
CA ALA A 197 -41.78 -3.71 -26.99
C ALA A 197 -40.89 -4.97 -27.03
N GLN A 198 -41.52 -6.14 -26.86
CA GLN A 198 -40.85 -7.43 -26.70
C GLN A 198 -40.25 -7.93 -28.02
N ARG A 199 -39.09 -7.39 -28.37
CA ARG A 199 -38.12 -7.98 -29.30
C ARG A 199 -37.21 -8.94 -28.53
N SER A 200 -36.90 -10.10 -29.10
CA SER A 200 -35.96 -11.08 -28.52
C SER A 200 -35.00 -11.60 -29.59
N TYR A 201 -33.87 -12.15 -29.16
CA TYR A 201 -32.97 -12.88 -30.03
C TYR A 201 -32.35 -14.06 -29.27
N SER A 202 -31.87 -15.07 -29.99
CA SER A 202 -31.14 -16.22 -29.43
C SER A 202 -29.86 -16.48 -30.24
N ILE A 203 -28.82 -17.01 -29.59
CA ILE A 203 -27.62 -17.46 -30.29
C ILE A 203 -27.82 -18.95 -30.59
N GLU A 204 -28.09 -19.27 -31.86
CA GLU A 204 -28.32 -20.64 -32.32
C GLU A 204 -27.00 -21.42 -32.42
N ARG A 205 -25.90 -20.72 -32.71
CA ARG A 205 -24.55 -21.30 -32.79
C ARG A 205 -23.47 -20.26 -32.50
N PHE A 206 -22.47 -20.64 -31.71
CA PHE A 206 -21.26 -19.89 -31.44
C PHE A 206 -20.06 -20.81 -31.61
N ASP A 207 -19.25 -20.59 -32.66
CA ASP A 207 -17.98 -21.29 -32.84
C ASP A 207 -16.82 -20.29 -32.77
N ALA A 208 -15.79 -20.60 -32.00
CA ALA A 208 -14.55 -19.82 -31.99
C ALA A 208 -13.37 -20.67 -32.46
N ARG A 209 -12.62 -20.18 -33.46
CA ARG A 209 -11.30 -20.72 -33.82
C ARG A 209 -10.21 -19.75 -33.39
N ILE A 210 -9.24 -20.24 -32.64
CA ILE A 210 -8.15 -19.46 -32.03
C ILE A 210 -6.83 -20.04 -32.53
N LEU A 211 -6.14 -19.29 -33.39
CA LEU A 211 -4.80 -19.63 -33.85
C LEU A 211 -3.77 -19.00 -32.91
N VAL A 212 -2.93 -19.82 -32.29
CA VAL A 212 -1.81 -19.34 -31.46
C VAL A 212 -0.60 -19.10 -32.35
N ASN A 213 -0.05 -17.88 -32.34
CA ASN A 213 1.11 -17.51 -33.15
C ASN A 213 2.43 -17.66 -32.35
N ARG A 214 3.53 -18.00 -33.04
CA ARG A 214 4.88 -18.09 -32.43
C ARG A 214 5.36 -16.80 -31.74
N ASN A 215 4.78 -15.64 -32.05
CA ASN A 215 5.11 -14.36 -31.41
C ASN A 215 4.27 -14.06 -30.15
N ALA A 216 3.60 -15.05 -29.57
CA ALA A 216 2.72 -14.94 -28.40
C ALA A 216 1.46 -14.05 -28.59
N SER A 217 1.09 -13.73 -29.83
CA SER A 217 -0.26 -13.24 -30.15
C SER A 217 -1.19 -14.40 -30.50
N ILE A 218 -2.49 -14.17 -30.44
CA ILE A 218 -3.50 -15.10 -30.95
C ILE A 218 -4.39 -14.38 -31.96
N ASP A 219 -4.76 -15.07 -33.03
CA ASP A 219 -5.76 -14.60 -34.01
C ASP A 219 -7.05 -15.40 -33.79
N VAL A 220 -8.14 -14.70 -33.47
CA VAL A 220 -9.42 -15.31 -33.12
C VAL A 220 -10.45 -15.02 -34.22
N THR A 221 -11.13 -16.07 -34.67
CA THR A 221 -12.29 -16.00 -35.57
C THR A 221 -13.51 -16.55 -34.86
N GLU A 222 -14.49 -15.70 -34.57
CA GLU A 222 -15.79 -16.10 -33.99
C GLU A 222 -16.86 -16.11 -35.08
N THR A 223 -17.54 -17.24 -35.23
CA THR A 223 -18.72 -17.40 -36.09
C THR A 223 -19.96 -17.50 -35.21
N ILE A 224 -20.80 -16.47 -35.25
CA ILE A 224 -21.98 -16.32 -34.39
C ILE A 224 -23.23 -16.30 -35.27
N THR A 225 -24.08 -17.32 -35.14
CA THR A 225 -25.42 -17.36 -35.77
C THR A 225 -26.46 -16.95 -34.76
N ALA A 226 -27.09 -15.79 -34.98
CA ALA A 226 -28.15 -15.23 -34.15
C ALA A 226 -29.50 -15.28 -34.88
N ARG A 227 -30.55 -15.71 -34.18
CA ARG A 227 -31.94 -15.65 -34.61
C ARG A 227 -32.60 -14.42 -34.00
N PHE A 228 -33.09 -13.51 -34.83
CA PHE A 228 -33.76 -12.28 -34.38
C PHE A 228 -35.28 -12.39 -34.49
N VAL A 229 -36.01 -12.02 -33.44
CA VAL A 229 -37.48 -11.92 -33.40
C VAL A 229 -37.88 -10.48 -33.04
N GLY A 230 -38.60 -9.83 -33.95
CA GLY A 230 -38.72 -8.37 -33.99
C GLY A 230 -37.57 -7.72 -34.77
N SER A 231 -37.53 -6.38 -34.79
CA SER A 231 -36.56 -5.61 -35.57
C SER A 231 -35.34 -5.20 -34.74
N TYR A 232 -34.15 -5.57 -35.22
CA TYR A 232 -32.86 -5.23 -34.66
C TYR A 232 -31.98 -4.51 -35.68
N ASN A 233 -31.13 -3.60 -35.18
CA ASN A 233 -30.13 -2.89 -35.99
C ASN A 233 -28.75 -3.57 -35.97
N GLY A 234 -28.55 -4.58 -35.10
CA GLY A 234 -27.23 -5.15 -34.84
C GLY A 234 -27.12 -5.95 -33.54
N LEU A 235 -25.91 -6.44 -33.28
CA LEU A 235 -25.52 -7.24 -32.12
C LEU A 235 -24.41 -6.55 -31.32
N PHE A 236 -24.32 -6.84 -30.02
CA PHE A 236 -23.20 -6.43 -29.17
C PHE A 236 -22.34 -7.65 -28.79
N ARG A 237 -21.03 -7.55 -28.99
CA ARG A 237 -20.04 -8.52 -28.48
C ARG A 237 -19.13 -7.82 -27.48
N LYS A 238 -19.18 -8.23 -26.21
CA LYS A 238 -18.27 -7.78 -25.15
C LYS A 238 -17.17 -8.82 -24.95
N ILE A 239 -15.90 -8.39 -24.93
CA ILE A 239 -14.73 -9.24 -24.66
C ILE A 239 -14.01 -8.68 -23.42
N PRO A 240 -13.82 -9.45 -22.34
CA PRO A 240 -13.04 -9.03 -21.19
C PRO A 240 -11.57 -8.85 -21.55
N VAL A 241 -11.00 -7.68 -21.26
CA VAL A 241 -9.61 -7.32 -21.59
C VAL A 241 -8.76 -6.94 -20.37
N VAL A 242 -9.36 -6.61 -19.21
CA VAL A 242 -8.61 -6.31 -17.98
C VAL A 242 -8.75 -7.46 -16.98
N TYR A 243 -7.63 -8.12 -16.70
CA TYR A 243 -7.49 -9.19 -15.72
C TYR A 243 -6.58 -8.75 -14.57
N ARG A 244 -6.49 -9.56 -13.52
CA ARG A 244 -5.58 -9.35 -12.39
C ARG A 244 -4.60 -10.50 -12.27
N ASN A 245 -3.33 -10.19 -12.01
CA ASN A 245 -2.32 -11.20 -11.70
C ASN A 245 -2.34 -11.59 -10.20
N ALA A 246 -1.52 -12.58 -9.81
CA ALA A 246 -1.44 -13.06 -8.43
C ALA A 246 -1.00 -11.97 -7.44
N GLN A 247 -0.21 -10.99 -7.89
CA GLN A 247 0.26 -9.84 -7.12
C GLN A 247 -0.81 -8.72 -6.99
N GLY A 248 -2.00 -8.89 -7.58
CA GLY A 248 -3.06 -7.88 -7.54
C GLY A 248 -2.81 -6.64 -8.40
N LEU A 249 -1.94 -6.74 -9.41
CA LEU A 249 -1.77 -5.72 -10.46
C LEU A 249 -2.64 -6.06 -11.68
N ASN A 250 -2.95 -5.04 -12.48
CA ASN A 250 -3.67 -5.22 -13.74
C ASN A 250 -2.78 -5.90 -14.79
N TRP A 251 -3.39 -6.84 -15.51
CA TRP A 251 -2.89 -7.47 -16.72
C TRP A 251 -3.90 -7.20 -17.84
N THR A 252 -3.50 -6.40 -18.83
CA THR A 252 -4.40 -6.02 -19.93
C THR A 252 -4.06 -6.80 -21.20
N ILE A 253 -5.07 -7.42 -21.80
CA ILE A 253 -5.02 -8.05 -23.13
C ILE A 253 -5.32 -6.98 -24.18
N GLY A 254 -4.44 -6.81 -25.16
CA GLY A 254 -4.65 -5.88 -26.26
C GLY A 254 -5.43 -6.55 -27.39
N VAL A 255 -6.72 -6.26 -27.54
CA VAL A 255 -7.60 -6.84 -28.57
C VAL A 255 -7.89 -5.82 -29.68
N ALA A 256 -7.54 -6.16 -30.92
CA ALA A 256 -7.74 -5.32 -32.10
C ALA A 256 -8.63 -6.04 -33.13
N LEU A 257 -9.81 -5.49 -33.40
CA LEU A 257 -10.71 -5.99 -34.45
C LEU A 257 -10.06 -5.79 -35.82
N GLN A 258 -9.95 -6.87 -36.59
CA GLN A 258 -9.41 -6.84 -37.96
C GLN A 258 -10.56 -6.69 -38.97
N ARG A 259 -11.60 -7.52 -38.87
CA ARG A 259 -12.76 -7.56 -39.79
C ARG A 259 -14.01 -8.07 -39.08
N ALA A 260 -15.17 -7.69 -39.61
CA ALA A 260 -16.46 -8.29 -39.29
C ALA A 260 -17.23 -8.51 -40.60
N ARG A 261 -17.76 -9.71 -40.84
CA ARG A 261 -18.43 -10.09 -42.08
C ARG A 261 -19.73 -10.85 -41.83
N ASP A 262 -20.60 -10.88 -42.84
CA ASP A 262 -21.72 -11.82 -42.88
C ASP A 262 -21.33 -13.17 -43.53
N ASN A 263 -22.31 -14.08 -43.63
CA ASN A 263 -22.15 -15.38 -44.27
C ASN A 263 -21.84 -15.33 -45.78
N ALA A 264 -22.16 -14.22 -46.46
CA ALA A 264 -21.85 -14.01 -47.87
C ALA A 264 -20.46 -13.37 -48.07
N GLY A 265 -19.77 -13.03 -46.97
CA GLY A 265 -18.45 -12.41 -46.97
C GLY A 265 -18.47 -10.89 -47.11
N HIS A 266 -19.64 -10.24 -47.06
CA HIS A 266 -19.75 -8.79 -47.09
C HIS A 266 -19.29 -8.19 -45.76
N ASP A 267 -18.50 -7.12 -45.81
CA ASP A 267 -18.00 -6.44 -44.62
C ASP A 267 -19.14 -5.69 -43.90
N LEU A 268 -19.27 -5.92 -42.59
CA LEU A 268 -20.28 -5.32 -41.72
C LEU A 268 -19.71 -4.06 -41.05
N ARG A 269 -20.54 -3.02 -40.93
CA ARG A 269 -20.17 -1.83 -40.14
C ARG A 269 -20.02 -2.21 -38.66
N THR A 270 -18.92 -1.77 -38.05
CA THR A 270 -18.66 -1.96 -36.62
C THR A 270 -18.19 -0.68 -35.95
N GLU A 271 -18.59 -0.48 -34.70
CA GLU A 271 -18.02 0.54 -33.80
C GLU A 271 -17.43 -0.16 -32.57
N THR A 272 -16.22 0.25 -32.19
CA THR A 272 -15.51 -0.27 -31.01
C THR A 272 -15.59 0.76 -29.89
N SER A 273 -16.07 0.36 -28.72
CA SER A 273 -16.04 1.16 -27.49
C SER A 273 -15.46 0.37 -26.33
N TYR A 274 -15.04 1.06 -25.27
CA TYR A 274 -14.58 0.45 -24.04
C TYR A 274 -15.65 0.64 -22.97
N GLU A 275 -16.11 -0.44 -22.34
CA GLU A 275 -17.15 -0.44 -21.31
C GLU A 275 -16.60 -1.15 -20.08
N GLY A 276 -16.02 -0.39 -19.16
CA GLY A 276 -15.31 -0.96 -18.01
C GLY A 276 -14.16 -1.87 -18.46
N ALA A 277 -14.05 -3.05 -17.84
CA ALA A 277 -13.02 -4.05 -18.14
C ALA A 277 -13.13 -4.72 -19.52
N TYR A 278 -14.06 -4.28 -20.38
CA TYR A 278 -14.42 -4.95 -21.64
C TYR A 278 -14.19 -4.05 -22.85
N VAL A 279 -13.73 -4.65 -23.95
CA VAL A 279 -13.92 -4.11 -25.30
C VAL A 279 -15.30 -4.52 -25.77
N LYS A 280 -16.07 -3.57 -26.30
CA LYS A 280 -17.41 -3.77 -26.83
C LYS A 280 -17.44 -3.45 -28.32
N TYR A 281 -17.76 -4.46 -29.13
CA TYR A 281 -18.06 -4.30 -30.54
C TYR A 281 -19.56 -4.18 -30.72
N LYS A 282 -20.00 -3.07 -31.30
CA LYS A 282 -21.36 -2.91 -31.83
C LYS A 282 -21.30 -3.22 -33.32
N ILE A 283 -22.00 -4.26 -33.75
CA ILE A 283 -21.95 -4.79 -35.12
C ILE A 283 -23.31 -4.56 -35.76
N TRP A 284 -23.38 -3.80 -36.86
CA TRP A 284 -24.62 -3.57 -37.59
C TRP A 284 -24.89 -4.75 -38.51
N ILE A 285 -26.14 -5.22 -38.51
CA ILE A 285 -26.55 -6.40 -39.28
C ILE A 285 -27.73 -5.99 -40.16
N PRO A 286 -27.53 -5.83 -41.48
CA PRO A 286 -28.61 -5.44 -42.38
C PRO A 286 -29.68 -6.53 -42.44
N GLY A 287 -30.96 -6.13 -42.40
CA GLY A 287 -32.08 -7.07 -42.46
C GLY A 287 -32.17 -8.04 -41.27
N ALA A 288 -31.75 -7.63 -40.07
CA ALA A 288 -31.94 -8.37 -38.82
C ALA A 288 -33.35 -8.14 -38.24
N ALA A 289 -34.39 -8.43 -39.03
CA ALA A 289 -35.78 -8.38 -38.61
C ALA A 289 -36.45 -9.72 -38.94
N ASN A 290 -36.88 -10.47 -37.92
CA ASN A 290 -37.46 -11.81 -38.05
C ASN A 290 -36.61 -12.77 -38.93
N ALA A 291 -35.29 -12.79 -38.72
CA ALA A 291 -34.34 -13.48 -39.58
C ALA A 291 -33.17 -14.09 -38.80
N ASP A 292 -32.64 -15.20 -39.32
CA ASP A 292 -31.39 -15.81 -38.87
C ASP A 292 -30.21 -15.15 -39.61
N ARG A 293 -29.19 -14.70 -38.88
CA ARG A 293 -28.01 -14.02 -39.44
C ARG A 293 -26.73 -14.59 -38.81
N THR A 294 -25.76 -14.92 -39.66
CA THR A 294 -24.42 -15.36 -39.23
C THR A 294 -23.41 -14.24 -39.42
N ILE A 295 -22.58 -14.03 -38.40
CA ILE A 295 -21.55 -13.00 -38.30
C ILE A 295 -20.21 -13.71 -38.11
N VAL A 296 -19.19 -13.32 -38.87
CA VAL A 296 -17.80 -13.77 -38.70
C VAL A 296 -16.97 -12.58 -38.21
N LEU A 297 -16.53 -12.61 -36.95
CA LEU A 297 -15.66 -11.60 -36.35
C LEU A 297 -14.22 -12.11 -36.35
N GLN A 298 -13.29 -11.32 -36.87
CA GLN A 298 -11.86 -11.63 -36.88
C GLN A 298 -11.12 -10.55 -36.10
N TYR A 299 -10.38 -10.93 -35.05
CA TYR A 299 -9.62 -10.01 -34.22
C TYR A 299 -8.31 -10.64 -33.73
N ARG A 300 -7.30 -9.81 -33.50
CA ARG A 300 -6.02 -10.22 -32.91
C ARG A 300 -5.98 -9.83 -31.45
N ALA A 301 -5.66 -10.78 -30.58
CA ALA A 301 -5.35 -10.51 -29.18
C ALA A 301 -3.84 -10.65 -28.93
N THR A 302 -3.30 -9.71 -28.16
CA THR A 302 -1.90 -9.63 -27.75
C THR A 302 -1.82 -9.63 -26.23
N ASN A 303 -0.73 -10.16 -25.68
CA ASN A 303 -0.57 -10.32 -24.23
C ASN A 303 -1.66 -11.22 -23.59
N ALA A 304 -2.23 -12.16 -24.37
CA ALA A 304 -3.26 -13.11 -23.92
C ALA A 304 -2.69 -14.40 -23.31
N LEU A 305 -1.42 -14.71 -23.61
CA LEU A 305 -0.73 -15.89 -23.08
C LEU A 305 -0.08 -15.58 -21.73
N ARG A 306 -0.05 -16.60 -20.87
CA ARG A 306 0.61 -16.62 -19.56
C ARG A 306 1.85 -17.49 -19.66
N PHE A 307 2.91 -17.08 -18.99
CA PHE A 307 4.23 -17.73 -19.03
C PHE A 307 4.62 -18.10 -17.60
N PHE A 308 4.53 -19.37 -17.25
CA PHE A 308 5.04 -19.92 -15.98
C PHE A 308 6.50 -20.34 -16.15
N ASP A 309 7.09 -21.07 -15.20
CA ASP A 309 8.45 -21.59 -15.35
C ASP A 309 8.44 -22.90 -16.16
N GLU A 310 7.53 -23.82 -15.84
CA GLU A 310 7.44 -25.15 -16.47
C GLU A 310 6.68 -25.17 -17.81
N HIS A 311 5.69 -24.29 -17.99
CA HIS A 311 4.77 -24.34 -19.14
C HIS A 311 4.29 -22.94 -19.55
N ASP A 312 3.70 -22.83 -20.74
CA ASP A 312 2.94 -21.68 -21.21
C ASP A 312 1.45 -22.00 -21.22
N GLU A 313 0.57 -21.02 -21.03
CA GLU A 313 -0.88 -21.22 -20.91
C GLU A 313 -1.67 -20.14 -21.65
N LEU A 314 -2.67 -20.55 -22.43
CA LEU A 314 -3.77 -19.71 -22.88
C LEU A 314 -4.96 -19.89 -21.93
N TYR A 315 -5.32 -18.84 -21.22
CA TYR A 315 -6.60 -18.71 -20.52
C TYR A 315 -7.51 -17.81 -21.36
N TRP A 316 -8.61 -18.32 -21.90
CA TRP A 316 -9.49 -17.57 -22.81
C TRP A 316 -10.98 -17.76 -22.53
N ASN A 317 -11.68 -16.66 -22.27
CA ASN A 317 -13.14 -16.66 -22.17
C ASN A 317 -13.73 -16.65 -23.60
N VAL A 318 -14.19 -17.81 -24.07
CA VAL A 318 -14.56 -18.04 -25.47
C VAL A 318 -15.83 -17.30 -25.83
N THR A 319 -16.94 -17.63 -25.17
CA THR A 319 -18.23 -17.01 -25.48
C THR A 319 -18.40 -15.67 -24.77
N GLY A 320 -17.82 -15.51 -23.57
CA GLY A 320 -18.29 -14.55 -22.58
C GLY A 320 -19.50 -15.06 -21.81
N ASP A 321 -19.64 -14.54 -20.58
CA ASP A 321 -20.74 -14.69 -19.63
C ASP A 321 -21.67 -13.46 -19.62
N GLU A 322 -21.43 -12.51 -20.53
CA GLU A 322 -22.20 -11.26 -20.70
C GLU A 322 -23.48 -11.43 -21.55
N TRP A 323 -23.77 -12.64 -22.05
CA TRP A 323 -24.93 -12.88 -22.92
C TRP A 323 -26.23 -12.93 -22.10
N GLU A 324 -27.13 -11.99 -22.40
CA GLU A 324 -28.49 -11.92 -21.84
C GLU A 324 -29.46 -12.91 -22.52
N VAL A 325 -28.97 -13.78 -23.39
CA VAL A 325 -29.73 -14.73 -24.21
C VAL A 325 -29.01 -16.09 -24.24
N PRO A 326 -29.73 -17.22 -24.33
CA PRO A 326 -29.10 -18.54 -24.35
C PRO A 326 -28.30 -18.78 -25.65
N ILE A 327 -27.24 -19.58 -25.52
CA ILE A 327 -26.41 -20.07 -26.62
C ILE A 327 -26.71 -21.56 -26.80
N ARG A 328 -27.46 -21.93 -27.85
CA ARG A 328 -27.91 -23.33 -28.08
C ARG A 328 -26.76 -24.30 -28.32
N LYS A 329 -25.71 -23.86 -29.03
CA LYS A 329 -24.52 -24.66 -29.35
C LYS A 329 -23.28 -23.78 -29.26
N ALA A 330 -22.33 -24.17 -28.41
CA ALA A 330 -21.05 -23.51 -28.26
C ALA A 330 -19.90 -24.49 -28.55
N SER A 331 -18.94 -24.07 -29.39
CA SER A 331 -17.71 -24.81 -29.63
C SER A 331 -16.49 -23.90 -29.70
N ALA A 332 -15.33 -24.46 -29.37
CA ALA A 332 -14.03 -23.79 -29.51
C ALA A 332 -13.01 -24.72 -30.16
N GLU A 333 -12.09 -24.16 -30.93
CA GLU A 333 -10.99 -24.86 -31.58
C GLU A 333 -9.71 -24.03 -31.40
N ILE A 334 -8.73 -24.55 -30.67
CA ILE A 334 -7.42 -23.93 -30.48
C ILE A 334 -6.41 -24.65 -31.35
N ASP A 335 -5.69 -23.91 -32.17
CA ASP A 335 -4.69 -24.40 -33.13
C ASP A 335 -3.30 -23.90 -32.71
N LEU A 336 -2.42 -24.83 -32.33
CA LEU A 336 -1.06 -24.53 -31.84
C LEU A 336 -0.03 -24.48 -32.99
N PRO A 337 1.06 -23.69 -32.86
CA PRO A 337 2.11 -23.65 -33.87
C PRO A 337 2.71 -25.03 -34.17
N ALA A 338 2.92 -25.33 -35.46
CA ALA A 338 3.65 -26.51 -35.88
C ALA A 338 5.06 -26.57 -35.25
N GLY A 339 5.41 -27.73 -34.71
CA GLY A 339 6.69 -27.99 -34.02
C GLY A 339 6.66 -27.93 -32.50
N ALA A 340 5.48 -28.06 -31.87
CA ALA A 340 5.37 -28.15 -30.42
C ALA A 340 6.03 -29.45 -29.87
N PRO A 341 7.01 -29.37 -28.95
CA PRO A 341 7.64 -30.55 -28.35
C PRO A 341 6.61 -31.28 -27.46
N GLY A 342 6.35 -32.55 -27.76
CA GLY A 342 5.27 -33.35 -27.16
C GLY A 342 4.57 -34.25 -28.17
N LEU A 343 4.60 -33.87 -29.46
CA LEU A 343 4.09 -34.65 -30.60
C LEU A 343 4.92 -35.92 -30.88
N ARG A 344 4.76 -36.96 -30.05
CA ARG A 344 5.07 -38.35 -30.40
C ARG A 344 3.77 -39.14 -30.52
N PRO A 345 3.48 -39.76 -31.69
CA PRO A 345 2.20 -40.42 -31.93
C PRO A 345 2.18 -41.85 -31.37
N GLU A 346 2.37 -42.01 -30.06
CA GLU A 346 2.17 -43.29 -29.35
C GLU A 346 2.19 -43.05 -27.83
N ILE A 347 1.03 -43.19 -27.17
CA ILE A 347 0.81 -43.81 -25.84
C ILE A 347 -0.67 -43.68 -25.42
N ASP A 348 -1.19 -44.81 -24.92
CA ASP A 348 -2.43 -45.12 -24.21
C ASP A 348 -3.49 -44.03 -23.91
N GLN A 349 -4.75 -44.30 -24.31
CA GLN A 349 -5.93 -43.42 -24.20
C GLN A 349 -6.49 -43.26 -22.77
N ARG A 350 -5.70 -43.53 -21.73
CA ARG A 350 -6.07 -43.40 -20.30
C ARG A 350 -5.20 -42.41 -19.53
N ALA A 351 -4.16 -41.85 -20.15
CA ALA A 351 -3.43 -40.68 -19.65
C ALA A 351 -3.43 -39.60 -20.75
N GLY A 352 -3.51 -38.32 -20.37
CA GLY A 352 -3.57 -37.22 -21.34
C GLY A 352 -2.30 -37.11 -22.19
N THR A 353 -2.45 -36.58 -23.41
CA THR A 353 -1.36 -36.37 -24.38
C THR A 353 -0.13 -35.72 -23.74
N PRO A 354 1.08 -36.28 -23.88
CA PRO A 354 2.29 -35.70 -23.31
C PRO A 354 2.51 -34.26 -23.81
N GLY A 355 2.67 -33.32 -22.88
CA GLY A 355 3.02 -31.92 -23.17
C GLY A 355 1.87 -30.97 -23.52
N VAL A 356 0.61 -31.41 -23.60
CA VAL A 356 -0.56 -30.52 -23.75
C VAL A 356 -1.66 -30.88 -22.75
N ARG A 357 -2.04 -29.91 -21.92
CA ARG A 357 -3.10 -30.03 -20.90
C ARG A 357 -4.24 -29.07 -21.21
N ALA A 358 -5.44 -29.59 -21.41
CA ALA A 358 -6.61 -28.80 -21.79
C ALA A 358 -7.78 -29.02 -20.81
N ILE A 359 -8.36 -27.93 -20.32
CA ILE A 359 -9.54 -27.92 -19.43
C ILE A 359 -10.49 -26.85 -19.96
N ALA A 360 -11.80 -27.12 -19.91
CA ALA A 360 -12.83 -26.12 -20.13
C ALA A 360 -13.73 -26.00 -18.91
N TYR A 361 -14.16 -24.77 -18.63
CA TYR A 361 -15.09 -24.41 -17.59
C TYR A 361 -16.34 -23.80 -18.22
N ASN A 362 -17.51 -24.12 -17.67
CA ASN A 362 -18.79 -23.59 -18.16
C ASN A 362 -19.72 -23.15 -17.03
N GLY A 363 -20.73 -22.35 -17.39
CA GLY A 363 -21.72 -21.78 -16.47
C GLY A 363 -21.48 -20.29 -16.18
N VAL A 364 -22.14 -19.78 -15.15
CA VAL A 364 -22.05 -18.37 -14.73
C VAL A 364 -20.66 -18.00 -14.16
N TYR A 365 -20.37 -16.71 -14.04
CA TYR A 365 -19.12 -16.20 -13.44
C TYR A 365 -18.78 -16.91 -12.11
N GLY A 366 -17.57 -17.47 -12.04
CA GLY A 366 -17.08 -18.23 -10.87
C GLY A 366 -17.54 -19.69 -10.78
N SER A 367 -18.28 -20.20 -11.78
CA SER A 367 -18.57 -21.63 -11.92
C SER A 367 -17.30 -22.45 -12.09
N THR A 368 -17.31 -23.66 -11.51
CA THR A 368 -16.26 -24.67 -11.64
C THR A 368 -16.70 -25.90 -12.41
N ALA A 369 -17.90 -25.90 -13.01
CA ALA A 369 -18.41 -26.99 -13.85
C ALA A 369 -17.55 -27.18 -15.11
N ARG A 370 -17.47 -28.42 -15.62
CA ARG A 370 -16.54 -28.86 -16.68
C ARG A 370 -17.21 -29.87 -17.62
N ASP A 371 -18.39 -29.52 -18.11
CA ASP A 371 -19.26 -30.40 -18.89
C ASP A 371 -18.86 -30.47 -20.38
N ALA A 372 -18.05 -29.50 -20.83
CA ALA A 372 -17.55 -29.44 -22.20
C ALA A 372 -16.67 -30.66 -22.56
N LYS A 373 -17.01 -31.34 -23.66
CA LYS A 373 -16.19 -32.42 -24.20
C LYS A 373 -14.92 -31.85 -24.83
N VAL A 374 -13.76 -32.28 -24.33
CA VAL A 374 -12.43 -31.94 -24.87
C VAL A 374 -11.93 -33.07 -25.76
N THR A 375 -11.38 -32.74 -26.92
CA THR A 375 -10.70 -33.68 -27.82
C THR A 375 -9.40 -33.03 -28.30
N ILE A 376 -8.27 -33.73 -28.14
CA ILE A 376 -6.95 -33.29 -28.63
C ILE A 376 -6.61 -34.11 -29.88
N SER A 377 -6.17 -33.46 -30.95
CA SER A 377 -5.81 -34.08 -32.22
C SER A 377 -4.63 -33.33 -32.83
N ASP A 378 -3.43 -33.88 -32.70
CA ASP A 378 -2.15 -33.27 -33.07
C ASP A 378 -1.98 -31.85 -32.50
N THR A 379 -2.03 -30.80 -33.34
CA THR A 379 -1.93 -29.40 -32.92
C THR A 379 -3.26 -28.75 -32.55
N VAL A 380 -4.38 -29.45 -32.76
CA VAL A 380 -5.74 -28.90 -32.64
C VAL A 380 -6.44 -29.44 -31.39
N ILE A 381 -6.86 -28.54 -30.51
CA ILE A 381 -7.66 -28.85 -29.32
C ILE A 381 -9.09 -28.36 -29.56
N ARG A 382 -10.05 -29.29 -29.62
CA ARG A 382 -11.47 -29.02 -29.81
C ARG A 382 -12.24 -29.13 -28.50
N PHE A 383 -13.12 -28.17 -28.26
CA PHE A 383 -14.06 -28.12 -27.14
C PHE A 383 -15.49 -28.04 -27.69
N VAL A 384 -16.39 -28.87 -27.17
CA VAL A 384 -17.81 -28.88 -27.59
C VAL A 384 -18.69 -28.97 -26.35
N MET A 385 -19.62 -28.02 -26.18
CA MET A 385 -20.64 -28.13 -25.13
C MET A 385 -21.68 -29.20 -25.51
N PRO A 386 -21.98 -30.18 -24.63
CA PRO A 386 -22.98 -31.21 -24.90
C PRO A 386 -24.43 -30.71 -24.77
N HIS A 387 -24.64 -29.58 -24.08
CA HIS A 387 -25.94 -28.91 -23.90
C HIS A 387 -25.82 -27.40 -24.21
N ARG A 388 -26.96 -26.70 -24.20
CA ARG A 388 -26.98 -25.23 -24.34
C ARG A 388 -26.35 -24.55 -23.11
N LEU A 389 -25.86 -23.32 -23.30
CA LEU A 389 -25.51 -22.40 -22.21
C LEU A 389 -26.70 -21.45 -22.01
N ASP A 390 -27.16 -21.29 -20.78
CA ASP A 390 -28.29 -20.44 -20.44
C ASP A 390 -27.89 -18.97 -20.17
N PHE A 391 -28.82 -18.17 -19.64
CA PHE A 391 -28.62 -16.75 -19.34
C PHE A 391 -27.35 -16.52 -18.50
N ARG A 392 -26.42 -15.72 -19.03
CA ARG A 392 -25.10 -15.42 -18.44
C ARG A 392 -24.20 -16.62 -18.17
N GLU A 393 -24.48 -17.77 -18.78
CA GLU A 393 -23.52 -18.88 -18.81
C GLU A 393 -22.54 -18.71 -19.96
N GLY A 394 -21.26 -18.92 -19.67
CA GLY A 394 -20.19 -18.86 -20.67
C GLY A 394 -19.42 -20.16 -20.80
N LEU A 395 -18.57 -20.24 -21.82
CA LEU A 395 -17.52 -21.25 -21.99
C LEU A 395 -16.15 -20.54 -21.90
N THR A 396 -15.31 -20.98 -20.97
CA THR A 396 -13.92 -20.54 -20.81
C THR A 396 -12.99 -21.73 -20.96
N VAL A 397 -11.92 -21.58 -21.75
CA VAL A 397 -10.94 -22.64 -22.02
C VAL A 397 -9.58 -22.28 -21.43
N VAL A 398 -8.89 -23.29 -20.93
CA VAL A 398 -7.53 -23.22 -20.41
C VAL A 398 -6.71 -24.29 -21.10
N VAL A 399 -5.71 -23.89 -21.88
CA VAL A 399 -4.80 -24.82 -22.56
C VAL A 399 -3.38 -24.47 -22.19
N GLY A 400 -2.71 -25.38 -21.48
CA GLY A 400 -1.30 -25.32 -21.14
C GLY A 400 -0.47 -26.24 -22.02
N TRP A 401 0.73 -25.80 -22.40
CA TRP A 401 1.68 -26.58 -23.20
C TRP A 401 3.13 -26.36 -22.77
N ASP A 402 4.00 -27.30 -23.09
CA ASP A 402 5.42 -27.26 -22.69
C ASP A 402 6.19 -26.09 -23.35
N LYS A 403 7.30 -25.69 -22.75
CA LYS A 403 8.10 -24.55 -23.23
C LYS A 403 8.65 -24.73 -24.64
N GLY A 404 8.77 -23.60 -25.36
CA GLY A 404 9.43 -23.51 -26.66
C GLY A 404 8.48 -23.48 -27.86
N VAL A 405 7.17 -23.68 -27.66
CA VAL A 405 6.14 -23.55 -28.71
C VAL A 405 5.98 -22.09 -29.18
N VAL A 406 6.07 -21.15 -28.23
CA VAL A 406 5.91 -19.71 -28.46
C VAL A 406 7.12 -18.95 -27.92
N THR A 407 7.51 -17.88 -28.62
CA THR A 407 8.57 -16.98 -28.17
C THR A 407 8.01 -16.07 -27.08
N ALA A 408 8.45 -16.31 -25.85
CA ALA A 408 8.05 -15.51 -24.71
C ALA A 408 8.52 -14.05 -24.84
N PRO A 409 7.71 -13.05 -24.45
CA PRO A 409 8.12 -11.65 -24.44
C PRO A 409 9.27 -11.45 -23.45
N THR A 410 10.22 -10.58 -23.79
CA THR A 410 11.41 -10.30 -22.96
C THR A 410 11.03 -9.66 -21.63
N ALA A 411 11.90 -9.74 -20.62
CA ALA A 411 11.66 -9.12 -19.31
C ALA A 411 11.27 -7.63 -19.44
N ALA A 412 12.03 -6.86 -20.22
CA ALA A 412 11.73 -5.45 -20.51
C ALA A 412 10.37 -5.23 -21.19
N GLN A 413 9.92 -6.13 -22.07
CA GLN A 413 8.59 -6.05 -22.69
C GLN A 413 7.47 -6.35 -21.69
N ARG A 414 7.65 -7.35 -20.82
CA ARG A 414 6.70 -7.70 -19.74
C ARG A 414 6.57 -6.57 -18.72
N GLU A 415 7.69 -5.99 -18.31
CA GLU A 415 7.74 -4.83 -17.44
C GLU A 415 7.04 -3.64 -18.10
N ALA A 416 7.40 -3.28 -19.33
CA ALA A 416 6.77 -2.17 -20.04
C ALA A 416 5.24 -2.35 -20.21
N ALA A 417 4.76 -3.57 -20.45
CA ALA A 417 3.33 -3.89 -20.48
C ALA A 417 2.68 -3.74 -19.09
N THR A 418 3.36 -4.18 -18.03
CA THR A 418 2.91 -4.05 -16.63
C THR A 418 2.81 -2.58 -16.22
N PHE A 419 3.83 -1.77 -16.46
CA PHE A 419 3.83 -0.33 -16.21
C PHE A 419 2.76 0.41 -17.02
N ARG A 420 2.52 0.03 -18.29
CA ARG A 420 1.45 0.60 -19.12
C ARG A 420 0.05 0.27 -18.57
N SER A 421 -0.15 -0.95 -18.09
CA SER A 421 -1.41 -1.39 -17.45
C SER A 421 -1.60 -0.83 -16.04
N ASN A 422 -0.55 -0.31 -15.42
CA ASN A 422 -0.52 0.18 -14.04
C ASN A 422 0.25 1.52 -13.96
N TRP A 423 -0.22 2.54 -14.70
CA TRP A 423 0.46 3.84 -14.80
C TRP A 423 0.83 4.53 -13.47
N PRO A 424 0.13 4.35 -12.32
CA PRO A 424 0.54 4.96 -11.05
C PRO A 424 1.96 4.60 -10.62
N LEU A 425 2.52 3.49 -11.11
CA LEU A 425 3.92 3.10 -10.90
C LEU A 425 4.94 4.10 -11.47
N PHE A 426 4.53 5.05 -12.33
CA PHE A 426 5.38 6.17 -12.78
C PHE A 426 5.42 7.36 -11.81
N ILE A 427 4.48 7.46 -10.85
CA ILE A 427 4.43 8.57 -9.88
C ILE A 427 5.75 8.75 -9.10
N PRO A 428 6.45 7.68 -8.63
CA PRO A 428 7.72 7.84 -7.94
C PRO A 428 8.81 8.53 -8.77
N ILE A 429 8.78 8.44 -10.10
CA ILE A 429 9.73 9.14 -10.99
C ILE A 429 9.44 10.64 -10.98
N ALA A 430 8.17 11.04 -11.06
CA ALA A 430 7.77 12.44 -10.92
C ALA A 430 8.11 13.01 -9.53
N VAL A 431 7.92 12.21 -8.46
CA VAL A 431 8.31 12.57 -7.09
C VAL A 431 9.83 12.69 -6.95
N LEU A 432 10.61 11.81 -7.58
CA LEU A 432 12.07 11.88 -7.61
C LEU A 432 12.56 13.15 -8.32
N LEU A 433 12.00 13.48 -9.49
CA LEU A 433 12.31 14.71 -10.21
C LEU A 433 11.97 15.95 -9.37
N PHE A 434 10.80 15.97 -8.73
CA PHE A 434 10.40 17.05 -7.83
C PHE A 434 11.34 17.18 -6.62
N ALA A 435 11.70 16.07 -5.97
CA ALA A 435 12.62 16.03 -4.83
C ALA A 435 14.02 16.52 -5.23
N PHE A 436 14.53 16.07 -6.38
CA PHE A 436 15.80 16.51 -6.95
C PHE A 436 15.81 18.00 -7.31
N MET A 437 14.76 18.51 -7.95
CA MET A 437 14.61 19.94 -8.25
C MET A 437 14.56 20.79 -6.98
N ARG A 438 13.83 20.35 -5.96
CA ARG A 438 13.74 21.02 -4.66
C ARG A 438 15.10 21.04 -3.96
N TRP A 439 15.80 19.91 -3.92
CA TRP A 439 17.14 19.81 -3.34
C TRP A 439 18.15 20.70 -4.09
N ARG A 440 18.19 20.63 -5.43
CA ARG A 440 19.06 21.49 -6.26
C ARG A 440 18.82 22.98 -6.03
N ARG A 441 17.59 23.40 -5.70
CA ARG A 441 17.23 24.80 -5.46
C ARG A 441 17.40 25.27 -4.01
N TYR A 442 17.23 24.38 -3.02
CA TYR A 442 17.14 24.77 -1.60
C TYR A 442 18.04 23.99 -0.63
N GLY A 443 18.47 22.78 -0.99
CA GLY A 443 19.22 21.84 -0.13
C GLY A 443 20.67 21.58 -0.55
N ARG A 444 21.17 22.22 -1.60
CA ARG A 444 22.56 22.09 -2.05
C ARG A 444 23.44 23.18 -1.46
N ASP A 445 24.47 22.78 -0.72
CA ASP A 445 25.53 23.68 -0.23
C ASP A 445 26.31 24.32 -1.41
N PRO A 446 26.75 25.59 -1.29
CA PRO A 446 27.71 26.22 -2.20
C PRO A 446 28.99 25.38 -2.39
N SER A 447 29.67 25.57 -3.53
CA SER A 447 30.91 24.85 -3.83
C SER A 447 32.02 25.19 -2.83
N SER A 448 32.49 24.17 -2.12
CA SER A 448 33.64 24.28 -1.22
C SER A 448 34.93 24.58 -1.99
N ARG A 449 35.77 25.44 -1.41
CA ARG A 449 37.18 25.64 -1.82
C ARG A 449 38.07 24.58 -1.16
N PRO A 450 39.32 24.39 -1.64
CA PRO A 450 40.31 23.61 -0.91
C PRO A 450 40.45 24.12 0.53
N ILE A 451 40.44 23.21 1.50
CA ILE A 451 40.55 23.55 2.92
C ILE A 451 41.99 23.96 3.20
N VAL A 452 42.21 25.20 3.60
CA VAL A 452 43.51 25.73 4.01
C VAL A 452 43.62 25.63 5.52
N VAL A 453 44.70 25.00 5.99
CA VAL A 453 45.01 24.84 7.42
C VAL A 453 45.06 26.22 8.09
N GLN A 454 44.35 26.37 9.21
CA GLN A 454 44.33 27.60 10.02
C GLN A 454 45.07 27.32 11.33
N TYR A 455 45.94 28.23 11.75
CA TYR A 455 46.72 28.08 12.99
C TYR A 455 46.09 28.79 14.20
N GLU A 456 45.14 29.69 13.95
CA GLU A 456 44.42 30.46 14.97
C GLU A 456 42.92 30.10 14.97
N PRO A 457 42.23 30.24 16.12
CA PRO A 457 40.79 30.07 16.19
C PRO A 457 40.03 31.00 15.22
N PRO A 458 38.96 30.53 14.57
CA PRO A 458 38.23 31.31 13.58
C PRO A 458 37.60 32.58 14.18
N ALA A 459 37.99 33.74 13.64
CA ALA A 459 37.62 35.04 14.19
C ALA A 459 36.10 35.24 14.31
N GLY A 460 35.64 35.54 15.53
CA GLY A 460 34.23 35.84 15.81
C GLY A 460 33.28 34.62 15.80
N ILE A 461 33.79 33.39 15.87
CA ILE A 461 33.01 32.16 16.02
C ILE A 461 33.37 31.53 17.36
N SER A 462 32.40 31.30 18.27
CA SER A 462 32.68 30.65 19.57
C SER A 462 32.93 29.14 19.41
N PRO A 463 33.51 28.45 20.42
CA PRO A 463 33.70 26.99 20.36
C PRO A 463 32.40 26.22 20.10
N ALA A 464 31.28 26.62 20.72
CA ALA A 464 29.98 25.99 20.46
C ALA A 464 29.46 26.23 19.05
N GLU A 465 29.63 27.45 18.51
CA GLU A 465 29.26 27.77 17.14
C GLU A 465 30.13 26.99 16.12
N ALA A 466 31.42 26.82 16.42
CA ALA A 466 32.36 26.07 15.58
C ALA A 466 32.02 24.57 15.54
N GLY A 467 31.78 23.94 16.70
CA GLY A 467 31.32 22.55 16.76
C GLY A 467 29.99 22.36 16.03
N THR A 468 29.00 23.23 16.29
CA THR A 468 27.69 23.19 15.62
C THR A 468 27.78 23.38 14.10
N LEU A 469 28.72 24.19 13.60
CA LEU A 469 28.94 24.34 12.15
C LEU A 469 29.43 23.05 11.50
N LEU A 470 30.21 22.24 12.21
CA LEU A 470 30.88 21.04 11.70
C LEU A 470 29.87 19.97 11.26
N ASP A 471 28.92 19.62 12.14
CA ASP A 471 27.97 18.52 11.97
C ASP A 471 26.49 18.94 11.84
N ASN A 472 26.17 20.21 12.09
CA ASN A 472 24.81 20.78 12.14
C ASN A 472 23.94 20.32 13.32
N ASN A 473 24.54 19.87 14.42
CA ASN A 473 23.85 19.59 15.68
C ASN A 473 24.40 20.48 16.81
N VAL A 474 23.66 20.62 17.91
CA VAL A 474 24.20 21.24 19.14
C VAL A 474 24.29 20.15 20.19
N ASP A 475 25.49 19.59 20.33
CA ASP A 475 25.80 18.53 21.27
C ASP A 475 26.14 19.08 22.65
N MET A 476 26.19 18.21 23.66
CA MET A 476 26.62 18.62 25.00
C MET A 476 28.10 19.03 25.06
N ARG A 477 28.95 18.48 24.18
CA ARG A 477 30.38 18.87 24.05
C ARG A 477 30.57 20.32 23.64
N ASP A 478 29.69 20.86 22.80
CA ASP A 478 29.73 22.27 22.36
C ASP A 478 29.44 23.20 23.54
N ILE A 479 28.44 22.84 24.34
CA ILE A 479 28.02 23.59 25.53
C ILE A 479 29.10 23.50 26.63
N THR A 480 29.72 22.34 26.84
CA THR A 480 30.77 22.19 27.87
C THR A 480 32.14 22.70 27.42
N ALA A 481 32.43 22.76 26.11
CA ALA A 481 33.53 23.54 25.58
C ALA A 481 33.38 25.04 25.91
N THR A 482 32.15 25.56 25.82
CA THR A 482 31.85 26.96 26.19
C THR A 482 32.08 27.23 27.70
N LEU A 483 31.87 26.23 28.57
CA LEU A 483 32.21 26.33 30.00
C LEU A 483 33.72 26.53 30.21
N VAL A 484 34.55 25.80 29.46
CA VAL A 484 36.02 25.92 29.54
C VAL A 484 36.50 27.22 28.88
N ASP A 485 35.88 27.66 27.79
CA ASP A 485 36.15 28.97 27.17
C ASP A 485 35.84 30.16 28.10
N LEU A 486 34.76 30.09 28.87
CA LEU A 486 34.46 31.06 29.94
C LEU A 486 35.54 31.06 31.03
N ALA A 487 36.15 29.91 31.32
CA ALA A 487 37.26 29.80 32.27
C ALA A 487 38.54 30.45 31.70
N VAL A 488 38.91 30.10 30.47
CA VAL A 488 40.08 30.65 29.74
C VAL A 488 39.99 32.18 29.61
N ARG A 489 38.80 32.73 29.32
CA ARG A 489 38.55 34.19 29.25
C ARG A 489 38.44 34.85 30.64
N GLY A 490 38.61 34.09 31.72
CA GLY A 490 38.64 34.55 33.11
C GLY A 490 37.29 35.05 33.63
N TYR A 491 36.16 34.55 33.11
CA TYR A 491 34.83 34.82 33.69
C TYR A 491 34.54 33.93 34.90
N LEU A 492 35.14 32.74 34.93
CA LEU A 492 35.06 31.78 36.02
C LEU A 492 36.40 31.06 36.26
N ARG A 493 36.55 30.41 37.41
CA ARG A 493 37.68 29.52 37.75
C ARG A 493 37.14 28.16 38.17
N ILE A 494 37.83 27.09 37.80
CA ILE A 494 37.41 25.72 38.07
C ILE A 494 38.33 25.12 39.13
N GLU A 495 37.78 24.73 40.28
CA GLU A 495 38.49 24.06 41.37
C GLU A 495 38.12 22.57 41.37
N GLU A 496 39.12 21.68 41.28
CA GLU A 496 38.95 20.25 41.44
C GLU A 496 39.21 19.81 42.88
N GLN A 497 38.30 19.00 43.44
CA GLN A 497 38.43 18.38 44.76
C GLN A 497 38.26 16.86 44.65
N GLU A 498 39.18 16.08 45.20
CA GLU A 498 39.02 14.63 45.29
C GLU A 498 37.99 14.27 46.37
N LYS A 499 37.00 13.45 46.02
CA LYS A 499 36.07 12.89 47.01
C LYS A 499 36.75 11.76 47.78
N GLU A 500 36.71 11.83 49.10
CA GLU A 500 37.19 10.77 49.98
C GLU A 500 36.50 9.43 49.65
N LYS A 501 37.28 8.35 49.68
CA LYS A 501 36.77 6.98 49.48
C LYS A 501 36.19 6.47 50.79
N MET A 502 34.90 6.15 50.82
CA MET A 502 34.28 5.51 51.99
C MET A 502 34.90 4.13 52.20
N LEU A 503 35.62 3.95 53.32
CA LEU A 503 36.35 2.73 53.68
C LEU A 503 37.34 2.23 52.60
N GLY A 504 37.82 3.12 51.71
CA GLY A 504 38.73 2.77 50.61
C GLY A 504 38.14 1.90 49.50
N LEU A 505 36.90 1.41 49.66
CA LEU A 505 36.26 0.39 48.82
C LEU A 505 35.13 0.95 47.94
N PHE A 506 34.40 1.97 48.41
CA PHE A 506 33.26 2.54 47.70
C PHE A 506 33.29 4.08 47.74
N GLY A 507 32.90 4.72 46.64
CA GLY A 507 33.11 6.15 46.45
C GLY A 507 34.55 6.50 46.08
N GLY A 508 34.71 7.67 45.47
CA GLY A 508 35.95 8.14 44.87
C GLY A 508 35.72 8.74 43.47
N GLY A 509 36.39 9.86 43.19
CA GLY A 509 36.25 10.61 41.94
C GLY A 509 36.40 12.12 42.18
N SER A 510 36.58 12.88 41.11
CA SER A 510 36.70 14.34 41.18
C SER A 510 35.33 15.00 41.28
N SER A 511 35.14 15.84 42.30
CA SER A 511 34.16 16.94 42.29
C SER A 511 34.79 18.19 41.69
N TYR A 512 33.96 19.03 41.07
CA TYR A 512 34.39 20.35 40.59
C TYR A 512 33.52 21.45 41.21
N ILE A 513 34.14 22.57 41.56
CA ILE A 513 33.47 23.80 41.99
C ILE A 513 33.79 24.90 40.98
N LEU A 514 32.74 25.56 40.49
CA LEU A 514 32.82 26.69 39.59
C LEU A 514 32.80 27.97 40.41
N HIS A 515 33.83 28.80 40.29
CA HIS A 515 33.93 30.09 40.96
C HIS A 515 33.64 31.19 39.97
N ARG A 516 32.81 32.15 40.33
CA ARG A 516 32.58 33.34 39.52
C ARG A 516 33.70 34.36 39.71
N LEU A 517 34.22 34.92 38.62
CA LEU A 517 35.25 35.97 38.63
C LEU A 517 34.76 37.31 38.07
N LYS A 518 33.79 37.30 37.14
CA LYS A 518 33.28 38.50 36.46
C LYS A 518 31.74 38.52 36.40
N THR A 519 31.18 39.64 35.94
CA THR A 519 29.81 39.74 35.43
C THR A 519 29.70 39.14 34.03
N SER A 520 28.47 38.94 33.55
CA SER A 520 28.19 38.40 32.20
C SER A 520 28.32 39.45 31.07
N ASP A 521 28.98 40.58 31.33
CA ASP A 521 29.12 41.68 30.38
C ASP A 521 30.05 41.30 29.22
N GLY A 522 29.66 41.62 27.99
CA GLY A 522 30.43 41.30 26.78
C GLY A 522 30.32 39.84 26.30
N LEU A 523 29.61 38.97 27.01
CA LEU A 523 29.36 37.58 26.61
C LEU A 523 28.32 37.46 25.49
N ALA A 524 28.46 36.43 24.65
CA ALA A 524 27.46 36.12 23.62
C ALA A 524 26.16 35.54 24.23
N PRO A 525 24.98 35.72 23.61
CA PRO A 525 23.70 35.20 24.11
C PRO A 525 23.66 33.75 24.62
N HIS A 526 24.36 32.80 23.96
CA HIS A 526 24.41 31.42 24.47
C HIS A 526 25.35 31.26 25.68
N GLU A 527 26.43 32.02 25.72
CA GLU A 527 27.39 32.09 26.82
C GLU A 527 26.75 32.73 28.06
N VAL A 528 25.97 33.80 27.89
CA VAL A 528 25.14 34.40 28.95
C VAL A 528 24.12 33.39 29.47
N GLY A 529 23.47 32.62 28.58
CA GLY A 529 22.53 31.57 28.98
C GLY A 529 23.19 30.47 29.82
N LEU A 530 24.38 30.02 29.43
CA LEU A 530 25.18 29.06 30.19
C LEU A 530 25.65 29.65 31.54
N PHE A 531 26.22 30.85 31.52
CA PHE A 531 26.77 31.52 32.70
C PHE A 531 25.69 31.84 33.74
N ASN A 532 24.57 32.44 33.32
CA ASN A 532 23.45 32.74 34.22
C ASN A 532 22.71 31.46 34.66
N GLY A 533 22.72 30.41 33.84
CA GLY A 533 22.20 29.09 34.22
C GLY A 533 23.05 28.38 35.29
N ILE A 534 24.34 28.72 35.40
CA ILE A 534 25.26 28.20 36.43
C ILE A 534 25.19 29.04 37.71
N PHE A 535 25.28 30.37 37.58
CA PHE A 535 25.45 31.32 38.70
C PHE A 535 24.17 32.09 39.10
N GLY A 536 23.00 31.74 38.55
CA GLY A 536 21.70 32.15 39.06
C GLY A 536 21.32 33.63 38.92
N ILE A 537 21.83 34.37 37.94
CA ILE A 537 21.50 35.80 37.75
C ILE A 537 20.39 35.99 36.72
N ALA A 538 19.22 36.44 37.19
CA ALA A 538 18.05 36.70 36.36
C ALA A 538 18.09 38.08 35.68
N THR A 539 18.92 38.22 34.64
CA THR A 539 18.77 39.32 33.65
C THR A 539 19.22 38.85 32.28
N PHE A 540 18.25 38.60 31.39
CA PHE A 540 18.50 38.29 29.98
C PHE A 540 17.63 39.21 29.11
N SER A 541 18.25 40.08 28.32
CA SER A 541 17.55 40.83 27.27
C SER A 541 18.12 40.46 25.90
N SER A 542 17.28 39.91 25.03
CA SER A 542 17.63 39.54 23.66
C SER A 542 17.33 40.63 22.64
N LYS A 543 17.03 41.87 23.09
CA LYS A 543 16.77 43.04 22.24
C LYS A 543 17.33 44.32 22.86
N PRO A 544 18.05 45.17 22.10
CA PRO A 544 18.37 46.52 22.57
C PRO A 544 17.07 47.30 22.85
N GLY A 545 16.93 47.84 24.06
CA GLY A 545 15.84 48.76 24.41
C GLY A 545 14.60 48.17 25.10
N ILE A 546 14.58 46.87 25.47
CA ILE A 546 13.51 46.32 26.33
C ILE A 546 14.13 45.57 27.51
N THR A 547 13.93 46.09 28.72
CA THR A 547 14.33 45.44 29.98
C THR A 547 13.14 44.66 30.53
N ILE A 548 13.19 43.33 30.49
CA ILE A 548 12.22 42.47 31.16
C ILE A 548 12.90 41.83 32.38
N SER A 549 12.59 42.35 33.57
CA SER A 549 13.01 41.74 34.84
C SER A 549 12.10 40.53 35.15
N ILE A 550 12.49 39.35 34.69
CA ILE A 550 11.78 38.11 35.02
C ILE A 550 12.17 37.68 36.43
N ARG A 551 11.32 37.97 37.42
CA ARG A 551 11.38 37.33 38.74
C ARG A 551 10.67 35.98 38.66
N VAL A 552 11.44 34.89 38.51
CA VAL A 552 10.90 33.53 38.64
C VAL A 552 10.90 33.17 40.12
N GLU A 553 9.72 32.88 40.68
CA GLU A 553 9.62 32.28 42.01
C GLU A 553 9.88 30.78 41.91
N GLY A 554 10.94 30.32 42.59
CA GLY A 554 11.29 28.89 42.71
C GLY A 554 12.53 28.47 41.91
N ALA A 555 13.43 27.75 42.59
CA ALA A 555 14.64 27.11 42.07
C ALA A 555 15.71 28.05 41.44
N PHE A 556 16.50 28.70 42.31
CA PHE A 556 17.84 29.15 41.93
C PHE A 556 18.76 27.95 41.71
N VAL A 557 19.31 27.81 40.50
CA VAL A 557 20.53 27.03 40.29
C VAL A 557 21.72 27.89 40.71
N GLY A 558 22.46 27.48 41.74
CA GLY A 558 23.75 28.07 42.11
C GLY A 558 23.71 29.58 42.45
N GLY A 559 22.91 30.02 43.41
CA GLY A 559 22.76 31.42 43.81
C GLY A 559 23.95 32.04 44.58
N GLY A 560 25.19 31.85 44.15
CA GLY A 560 26.38 32.41 44.79
C GLY A 560 27.65 32.29 43.95
N ASP A 561 28.71 33.00 44.34
CA ASP A 561 29.96 33.06 43.56
C ASP A 561 30.80 31.76 43.58
N ARG A 562 30.32 30.70 44.25
CA ARG A 562 30.88 29.34 44.22
C ARG A 562 29.75 28.33 44.05
N VAL A 563 29.78 27.55 42.97
CA VAL A 563 28.72 26.59 42.60
C VAL A 563 29.34 25.21 42.38
N PRO A 564 28.99 24.18 43.20
CA PRO A 564 29.40 22.81 42.94
C PRO A 564 28.77 22.28 41.66
N LEU A 565 29.54 21.63 40.81
CA LEU A 565 29.09 21.11 39.50
C LEU A 565 27.97 20.06 39.66
N ASP A 566 28.01 19.28 40.72
CA ASP A 566 26.98 18.29 41.08
C ASP A 566 25.60 18.94 41.31
N SER A 567 25.56 20.20 41.79
CA SER A 567 24.31 20.92 42.08
C SER A 567 23.55 21.39 40.83
N LEU A 568 24.18 21.35 39.65
CA LEU A 568 23.51 21.62 38.37
C LEU A 568 22.60 20.46 37.94
N GLY A 569 22.79 19.28 38.54
CA GLY A 569 22.01 18.08 38.26
C GLY A 569 20.52 18.28 38.47
N THR A 570 19.69 17.65 37.63
CA THR A 570 18.21 17.67 37.66
C THR A 570 17.52 19.02 37.48
N GLN A 571 18.23 20.14 37.43
CA GLN A 571 17.65 21.49 37.26
C GLN A 571 18.13 22.19 35.99
N PHE A 572 19.43 22.12 35.67
CA PHE A 572 20.01 22.85 34.54
C PHE A 572 19.45 22.42 33.17
N TYR A 573 18.91 21.20 33.05
CA TYR A 573 18.38 20.68 31.77
C TYR A 573 17.32 21.58 31.12
N GLN A 574 16.59 22.38 31.91
CA GLN A 574 15.58 23.33 31.44
C GLN A 574 16.21 24.50 30.65
N GLN A 575 17.44 24.90 30.99
CA GLN A 575 18.17 25.96 30.28
C GLN A 575 18.83 25.46 28.99
N LEU A 576 19.04 24.14 28.83
CA LEU A 576 19.68 23.59 27.63
C LEU A 576 18.93 23.91 26.35
N GLU A 577 17.59 23.91 26.35
CA GLU A 577 16.84 24.28 25.15
C GLU A 577 17.00 25.77 24.82
N VAL A 578 17.09 26.65 25.82
CA VAL A 578 17.34 28.08 25.64
C VAL A 578 18.74 28.31 25.03
N ILE A 579 19.77 27.67 25.59
CA ILE A 579 21.15 27.75 25.12
C ILE A 579 21.28 27.22 23.68
N ARG A 580 20.71 26.04 23.38
CA ARG A 580 20.68 25.45 22.03
C ARG A 580 19.98 26.37 21.01
N ASN A 581 18.87 27.00 21.40
CA ASN A 581 18.19 27.98 20.56
C ASN A 581 19.04 29.24 20.32
N ALA A 582 19.73 29.74 21.34
CA ALA A 582 20.60 30.91 21.24
C ALA A 582 21.80 30.68 20.30
N ILE A 583 22.43 29.49 20.34
CA ILE A 583 23.49 29.10 19.38
C ILE A 583 22.95 29.13 17.94
N TRP A 584 21.80 28.49 17.70
CA TRP A 584 21.17 28.50 16.37
C TRP A 584 20.78 29.89 15.88
N ASP A 585 20.32 30.77 16.77
CA ASP A 585 19.91 32.12 16.40
C ASP A 585 21.13 33.03 16.16
N GLN A 586 22.27 32.82 16.82
CA GLN A 586 23.51 33.49 16.44
C GLN A 586 24.08 33.01 15.11
N LEU A 587 24.16 31.69 14.88
CA LEU A 587 24.56 31.13 13.58
C LEU A 587 23.68 31.65 12.42
N LYS A 588 22.39 31.86 12.69
CA LYS A 588 21.47 32.49 11.73
C LYS A 588 21.69 34.00 11.59
N THR A 589 21.94 34.72 12.69
CA THR A 589 22.15 36.19 12.70
C THR A 589 23.47 36.57 12.03
N LYS A 590 24.52 35.76 12.20
CA LYS A 590 25.79 35.82 11.44
C LYS A 590 25.64 35.42 9.97
N GLY A 591 24.43 35.02 9.56
CA GLY A 591 24.09 34.72 8.19
C GLY A 591 24.61 33.37 7.68
N PHE A 592 25.05 32.45 8.54
CA PHE A 592 25.62 31.15 8.13
C PHE A 592 24.56 30.13 7.64
N TYR A 593 23.31 30.27 8.08
CA TYR A 593 22.19 29.40 7.69
C TYR A 593 20.96 30.22 7.24
N LYS A 594 20.33 29.82 6.14
CA LYS A 594 19.04 30.42 5.68
C LYS A 594 17.88 30.04 6.59
N SER A 595 17.88 28.80 7.07
CA SER A 595 16.87 28.23 7.96
C SER A 595 17.53 27.21 8.89
N ARG A 596 17.04 27.08 10.14
CA ARG A 596 17.56 26.09 11.08
C ARG A 596 17.48 24.67 10.48
N PRO A 597 18.57 23.87 10.45
CA PRO A 597 18.61 22.53 9.86
C PRO A 597 17.48 21.60 10.30
N ALA A 598 17.15 21.58 11.60
CA ALA A 598 16.04 20.81 12.14
C ALA A 598 14.69 21.16 11.51
N LYS A 599 14.39 22.45 11.28
CA LYS A 599 13.15 22.89 10.63
C LYS A 599 13.12 22.54 9.13
N ALA A 600 14.27 22.64 8.44
CA ALA A 600 14.40 22.22 7.05
C ALA A 600 14.11 20.71 6.91
N LYS A 601 14.77 19.89 7.72
CA LYS A 601 14.57 18.43 7.81
C LYS A 601 13.12 18.07 8.15
N GLN A 602 12.54 18.69 9.18
CA GLN A 602 11.13 18.49 9.57
C GLN A 602 10.16 18.82 8.43
N SER A 603 10.38 19.90 7.68
CA SER A 603 9.52 20.28 6.54
C SER A 603 9.60 19.27 5.38
N ALA A 604 10.78 18.69 5.14
CA ALA A 604 10.98 17.67 4.12
C ALA A 604 10.42 16.30 4.55
N MET A 605 10.59 15.92 5.82
CA MET A 605 9.97 14.73 6.42
C MET A 605 8.43 14.84 6.39
N ALA A 606 7.87 16.02 6.64
CA ALA A 606 6.43 16.24 6.51
C ALA A 606 5.94 15.94 5.09
N LEU A 607 6.62 16.44 4.05
CA LEU A 607 6.31 16.07 2.65
C LEU A 607 6.43 14.55 2.40
N GLY A 608 7.46 13.92 2.97
CA GLY A 608 7.64 12.46 2.93
C GLY A 608 6.51 11.65 3.56
N CYS A 609 5.69 12.24 4.44
CA CYS A 609 4.47 11.62 4.96
C CYS A 609 3.20 12.06 4.20
N LEU A 610 3.08 13.34 3.83
CA LEU A 610 1.88 13.90 3.20
C LEU A 610 1.69 13.39 1.76
N VAL A 611 2.75 13.30 0.97
CA VAL A 611 2.67 12.93 -0.47
C VAL A 611 2.25 11.46 -0.67
N PRO A 612 2.85 10.46 -0.01
CA PRO A 612 2.40 9.07 -0.10
C PRO A 612 0.94 8.87 0.28
N VAL A 613 0.48 9.56 1.33
CA VAL A 613 -0.91 9.55 1.74
C VAL A 613 -1.81 10.12 0.64
N GLY A 614 -1.43 11.24 0.02
CA GLY A 614 -2.16 11.81 -1.12
C GLY A 614 -2.28 10.84 -2.29
N ILE A 615 -1.22 10.06 -2.57
CA ILE A 615 -1.22 9.01 -3.61
C ILE A 615 -2.19 7.87 -3.25
N VAL A 616 -2.22 7.42 -1.99
CA VAL A 616 -3.17 6.38 -1.53
C VAL A 616 -4.62 6.88 -1.62
N ILE A 617 -4.89 8.11 -1.16
CA ILE A 617 -6.20 8.76 -1.26
C ILE A 617 -6.64 8.86 -2.72
N ALA A 618 -5.78 9.38 -3.59
CA ALA A 618 -6.04 9.45 -5.03
C ALA A 618 -6.33 8.06 -5.60
N GLY A 619 -5.63 7.02 -5.16
CA GLY A 619 -5.90 5.63 -5.52
C GLY A 619 -7.32 5.17 -5.21
N PHE A 620 -7.91 5.56 -4.07
CA PHE A 620 -9.30 5.19 -3.76
C PHE A 620 -10.33 5.79 -4.74
N PHE A 621 -10.11 7.02 -5.22
CA PHE A 621 -11.02 7.70 -6.14
C PHE A 621 -10.73 7.39 -7.62
N LEU A 622 -9.46 7.33 -8.01
CA LEU A 622 -9.02 7.17 -9.39
C LEU A 622 -8.98 5.71 -9.85
N ALA A 623 -8.73 4.75 -8.96
CA ALA A 623 -8.65 3.35 -9.37
C ALA A 623 -9.97 2.81 -9.98
N PRO A 624 -11.17 3.08 -9.42
CA PRO A 624 -12.42 2.68 -10.06
C PRO A 624 -12.65 3.36 -11.42
N ILE A 625 -12.29 4.65 -11.55
CA ILE A 625 -12.49 5.46 -12.76
C ILE A 625 -11.62 4.97 -13.91
N PHE A 626 -10.36 4.65 -13.63
CA PHE A 626 -9.39 4.18 -14.63
C PHE A 626 -9.25 2.65 -14.68
N LEU A 627 -10.11 1.90 -13.97
CA LEU A 627 -10.12 0.44 -13.89
C LEU A 627 -8.81 -0.16 -13.34
N LEU A 628 -8.07 0.59 -12.53
CA LEU A 628 -6.79 0.23 -11.95
C LEU A 628 -6.94 -0.55 -10.64
N THR A 629 -5.83 -1.12 -10.16
CA THR A 629 -5.77 -1.73 -8.84
C THR A 629 -5.23 -0.75 -7.81
N GLN A 630 -5.79 -0.78 -6.59
CA GLN A 630 -5.27 0.00 -5.46
C GLN A 630 -3.81 -0.34 -5.15
N VAL A 631 -3.38 -1.60 -5.38
CA VAL A 631 -2.01 -2.08 -5.16
C VAL A 631 -0.97 -1.21 -5.90
N SER A 632 -1.26 -0.81 -7.15
CA SER A 632 -0.35 0.06 -7.92
C SER A 632 -0.10 1.42 -7.23
N PHE A 633 -1.14 2.02 -6.63
CA PHE A 633 -1.02 3.27 -5.87
C PHE A 633 -0.30 3.06 -4.53
N TRP A 634 -0.46 1.90 -3.88
CA TRP A 634 0.21 1.61 -2.61
C TRP A 634 1.71 1.43 -2.80
N ILE A 635 2.12 0.71 -3.86
CA ILE A 635 3.54 0.58 -4.26
C ILE A 635 4.10 1.97 -4.60
N ALA A 636 3.38 2.75 -5.42
CA ALA A 636 3.79 4.11 -5.78
C ALA A 636 3.95 5.03 -4.56
N ALA A 637 3.04 4.95 -3.59
CA ALA A 637 3.12 5.70 -2.34
C ALA A 637 4.35 5.30 -1.51
N LEU A 638 4.62 4.00 -1.33
CA LEU A 638 5.75 3.50 -0.56
C LEU A 638 7.10 3.94 -1.15
N VAL A 639 7.28 3.77 -2.47
CA VAL A 639 8.52 4.19 -3.15
C VAL A 639 8.68 5.72 -3.09
N SER A 640 7.58 6.47 -3.26
CA SER A 640 7.59 7.94 -3.12
C SER A 640 7.96 8.39 -1.70
N ALA A 641 7.51 7.65 -0.67
CA ALA A 641 7.87 7.91 0.73
C ALA A 641 9.38 7.74 0.94
N LEU A 642 9.94 6.62 0.47
CA LEU A 642 11.37 6.32 0.58
C LEU A 642 12.22 7.39 -0.11
N VAL A 643 11.88 7.77 -1.34
CA VAL A 643 12.56 8.85 -2.08
C VAL A 643 12.54 10.15 -1.27
N LEU A 644 11.38 10.60 -0.80
CA LEU A 644 11.27 11.86 -0.06
C LEU A 644 11.98 11.82 1.30
N LEU A 645 11.99 10.68 2.00
CA LEU A 645 12.70 10.51 3.27
C LEU A 645 14.22 10.49 3.10
N LEU A 646 14.74 9.90 2.03
CA LEU A 646 16.16 9.98 1.66
C LEU A 646 16.56 11.43 1.36
N PHE A 647 15.79 12.12 0.51
CA PHE A 647 16.02 13.53 0.21
C PHE A 647 15.89 14.43 1.46
N ALA A 648 15.02 14.10 2.42
CA ALA A 648 14.87 14.88 3.65
C ALA A 648 16.13 14.89 4.54
N GLN A 649 17.00 13.88 4.46
CA GLN A 649 18.28 13.87 5.20
C GLN A 649 19.27 14.90 4.63
N ILE A 650 19.27 15.10 3.31
CA ILE A 650 20.21 15.97 2.57
C ILE A 650 19.63 17.36 2.24
N MET A 651 18.52 17.75 2.86
CA MET A 651 17.84 19.03 2.64
C MET A 651 18.36 20.23 3.46
N PRO A 652 19.04 20.09 4.62
CA PRO A 652 19.66 21.23 5.29
C PRO A 652 20.81 21.81 4.45
N ALA A 653 20.81 23.14 4.25
CA ALA A 653 21.85 23.84 3.48
C ALA A 653 22.32 25.12 4.19
N ARG A 654 23.61 25.39 4.04
CA ARG A 654 24.34 26.57 4.52
C ARG A 654 24.26 27.72 3.49
N THR A 655 24.55 28.94 3.92
CA THR A 655 24.81 30.06 3.02
C THR A 655 26.24 30.03 2.52
N GLU A 656 26.60 30.89 1.56
CA GLU A 656 28.01 31.05 1.18
C GLU A 656 28.87 31.49 2.37
N ALA A 657 28.42 32.45 3.17
CA ALA A 657 29.11 32.84 4.40
C ALA A 657 29.29 31.66 5.37
N GLY A 658 28.28 30.80 5.53
CA GLY A 658 28.35 29.60 6.36
C GLY A 658 29.29 28.53 5.80
N THR A 659 29.38 28.38 4.48
CA THR A 659 30.36 27.48 3.83
C THR A 659 31.79 28.01 4.01
N ARG A 660 32.02 29.33 3.91
CA ARG A 660 33.34 29.94 4.18
C ARG A 660 33.75 29.81 5.65
N ALA A 661 32.81 30.01 6.57
CA ALA A 661 33.02 29.76 8.00
C ALA A 661 33.36 28.29 8.27
N LEU A 662 32.64 27.35 7.66
CA LEU A 662 32.94 25.91 7.76
C LEU A 662 34.32 25.54 7.19
N GLU A 663 34.74 26.16 6.08
CA GLU A 663 36.08 25.98 5.51
C GLU A 663 37.17 26.39 6.50
N GLN A 664 37.00 27.53 7.20
CA GLN A 664 37.91 27.99 8.24
C GLN A 664 37.90 27.06 9.47
N VAL A 665 36.71 26.69 9.96
CA VAL A 665 36.55 25.77 11.10
C VAL A 665 37.20 24.42 10.82
N ARG A 666 37.00 23.84 9.63
CA ARG A 666 37.68 22.58 9.23
C ARG A 666 39.19 22.75 9.02
N GLY A 667 39.63 23.89 8.53
CA GLY A 667 41.06 24.21 8.44
C GLY A 667 41.73 24.27 9.82
N PHE A 668 41.01 24.74 10.84
CA PHE A 668 41.46 24.77 12.23
C PHE A 668 41.34 23.40 12.92
N GLU A 669 40.26 22.65 12.68
CA GLU A 669 40.13 21.25 13.12
C GLU A 669 41.32 20.41 12.61
N GLU A 670 41.64 20.51 11.32
CA GLU A 670 42.71 19.74 10.70
C GLU A 670 44.10 20.14 11.22
N PHE A 671 44.30 21.42 11.60
CA PHE A 671 45.46 21.84 12.39
C PHE A 671 45.49 21.10 13.73
N LEU A 672 44.50 21.30 14.60
CA LEU A 672 44.44 20.74 15.95
C LEU A 672 44.59 19.21 15.98
N ARG A 673 44.10 18.53 14.94
CA ARG A 673 44.17 17.09 14.74
C ARG A 673 45.55 16.58 14.27
N ARG A 674 46.28 17.38 13.48
CA ARG A 674 47.57 17.00 12.88
C ARG A 674 48.79 17.68 13.53
N VAL A 675 48.64 18.44 14.61
CA VAL A 675 49.81 19.02 15.30
C VAL A 675 50.70 17.89 15.85
N GLU A 676 51.79 17.60 15.16
CA GLU A 676 52.86 16.75 15.65
C GLU A 676 53.97 17.60 16.28
N SER A 677 54.57 17.09 17.35
CA SER A 677 55.58 17.80 18.14
C SER A 677 56.86 18.14 17.39
N GLN A 678 57.06 17.70 16.15
CA GLN A 678 58.26 18.02 15.36
C GLN A 678 58.19 19.34 14.57
N HIS A 679 56.99 19.91 14.34
CA HIS A 679 56.84 21.20 13.63
C HIS A 679 57.06 22.44 14.54
N MET A 680 57.99 22.34 15.51
CA MET A 680 58.09 23.22 16.68
C MET A 680 58.27 24.72 16.39
N GLN A 681 58.96 25.10 15.31
CA GLN A 681 59.49 26.46 15.14
C GLN A 681 58.44 27.58 15.06
N ALA A 682 57.18 27.27 14.76
CA ALA A 682 56.08 28.26 14.72
C ALA A 682 55.24 28.32 16.02
N ILE A 683 55.32 27.32 16.90
CA ILE A 683 54.38 27.16 18.04
C ILE A 683 55.07 27.40 19.39
N VAL A 684 56.39 27.22 19.48
CA VAL A 684 57.17 27.27 20.73
C VAL A 684 57.12 28.61 21.50
N GLY A 685 56.68 29.71 20.89
CA GLY A 685 56.70 31.05 21.50
C GLY A 685 55.57 31.39 22.48
N HIS A 686 54.43 30.69 22.47
CA HIS A 686 53.21 31.16 23.15
C HIS A 686 52.44 30.05 23.90
N PRO A 687 52.68 29.87 25.22
CA PRO A 687 51.87 29.00 26.07
C PRO A 687 50.37 29.34 26.01
N GLU A 688 50.03 30.61 25.84
CA GLU A 688 48.65 31.10 25.68
C GLU A 688 47.88 30.49 24.51
N LEU A 689 48.56 29.99 23.47
CA LEU A 689 47.89 29.32 22.35
C LEU A 689 47.20 28.03 22.80
N PHE A 690 47.78 27.30 23.76
CA PHE A 690 47.18 26.09 24.30
C PHE A 690 45.84 26.40 24.97
N ASP A 691 45.81 27.39 25.86
CA ASP A 691 44.60 27.85 26.54
C ASP A 691 43.53 28.35 25.55
N LYS A 692 43.91 29.17 24.56
CA LYS A 692 42.97 29.70 23.54
C LYS A 692 42.39 28.61 22.63
N CYS A 693 43.15 27.55 22.34
CA CYS A 693 42.73 26.48 21.42
C CYS A 693 42.01 25.32 22.11
N LEU A 694 42.28 25.06 23.41
CA LEU A 694 41.73 23.93 24.15
C LEU A 694 40.18 23.83 24.09
N PRO A 695 39.39 24.92 24.25
CA PRO A 695 37.94 24.84 24.13
C PRO A 695 37.46 24.37 22.75
N TYR A 696 38.10 24.83 21.67
CA TYR A 696 37.77 24.40 20.31
C TYR A 696 38.15 22.94 20.09
N ALA A 697 39.31 22.50 20.58
CA ALA A 697 39.73 21.11 20.53
C ALA A 697 38.73 20.18 21.25
N MET A 698 38.12 20.64 22.36
CA MET A 698 37.05 19.92 23.05
C MET A 698 35.73 19.88 22.27
N ALA A 699 35.33 20.98 21.62
CA ALA A 699 34.13 21.00 20.76
C ALA A 699 34.26 20.01 19.59
N PHE A 700 35.43 19.97 18.96
CA PHE A 700 35.73 19.02 17.87
C PHE A 700 36.00 17.59 18.36
N GLY A 701 36.33 17.39 19.64
CA GLY A 701 36.66 16.07 20.21
C GLY A 701 38.07 15.57 19.87
N VAL A 702 39.01 16.49 19.65
CA VAL A 702 40.43 16.21 19.32
C VAL A 702 41.39 16.65 20.44
N GLU A 703 40.88 17.00 21.62
CA GLU A 703 41.67 17.60 22.70
C GLU A 703 42.80 16.69 23.21
N GLN A 704 42.61 15.36 23.19
CA GLN A 704 43.67 14.41 23.57
C GLN A 704 44.78 14.27 22.52
N GLN A 705 44.51 14.61 21.26
CA GLN A 705 45.51 14.60 20.19
C GLN A 705 46.30 15.92 20.26
N PHE A 706 45.58 17.04 20.32
CA PHE A 706 46.13 18.37 20.54
C PHE A 706 47.03 18.45 21.79
N ALA A 707 46.58 17.93 22.93
CA ALA A 707 47.35 18.00 24.19
C ALA A 707 48.68 17.22 24.17
N ARG A 708 48.85 16.21 23.30
CA ARG A 708 50.13 15.51 23.13
C ARG A 708 51.17 16.39 22.44
N ALA A 709 50.76 17.31 21.56
CA ALA A 709 51.67 18.22 20.86
C ALA A 709 52.38 19.20 21.81
N PHE A 710 51.76 19.49 22.97
CA PHE A 710 52.28 20.39 23.99
C PHE A 710 52.97 19.66 25.16
N GLU A 711 53.12 18.34 25.09
CA GLU A 711 53.80 17.51 26.09
C GLU A 711 55.27 17.96 26.24
N GLY A 712 55.63 18.48 27.44
CA GLY A 712 56.95 19.05 27.72
C GLY A 712 57.13 20.53 27.38
N ILE A 713 56.16 21.18 26.70
CA ILE A 713 56.18 22.62 26.39
C ILE A 713 55.38 23.39 27.44
N TYR A 714 54.13 22.99 27.69
CA TYR A 714 53.24 23.64 28.66
C TYR A 714 53.47 23.00 30.05
N LYS A 715 54.23 23.67 30.93
CA LYS A 715 54.74 23.08 32.18
C LYS A 715 54.08 23.58 33.46
N GLU A 716 53.29 24.64 33.38
CA GLU A 716 52.61 25.25 34.53
C GLU A 716 51.09 25.05 34.37
N PRO A 717 50.34 24.86 35.47
CA PRO A 717 48.88 24.77 35.42
C PRO A 717 48.26 26.12 35.00
N PRO A 718 47.16 26.12 34.24
CA PRO A 718 46.49 27.36 33.87
C PRO A 718 45.90 28.06 35.09
N GLY A 719 46.01 29.40 35.17
CA GLY A 719 45.44 30.19 36.29
C GLY A 719 43.91 30.09 36.45
N TRP A 720 43.20 29.59 35.44
CA TRP A 720 41.76 29.32 35.48
C TRP A 720 41.39 27.95 36.06
N TYR A 721 42.35 27.06 36.31
CA TYR A 721 42.15 25.70 36.84
C TYR A 721 43.00 25.43 38.08
N VAL A 722 42.36 24.99 39.15
CA VAL A 722 43.02 24.61 40.41
C VAL A 722 42.83 23.11 40.62
N GLY A 723 43.93 22.36 40.71
CA GLY A 723 43.93 20.92 40.95
C GLY A 723 44.53 20.53 42.32
N PRO A 724 44.25 19.31 42.82
CA PRO A 724 44.69 18.83 44.14
C PRO A 724 46.21 18.62 44.29
N SER A 725 46.98 18.64 43.20
CA SER A 725 48.45 18.58 43.20
C SER A 725 49.02 19.53 42.16
N VAL A 726 50.01 20.32 42.59
CA VAL A 726 50.71 21.35 41.78
C VAL A 726 52.16 20.97 41.49
N ALA A 727 52.72 20.00 42.24
CA ALA A 727 54.16 19.67 42.22
C ALA A 727 54.62 19.01 40.91
N ASP A 728 53.79 18.16 40.30
CA ASP A 728 54.11 17.41 39.07
C ASP A 728 53.05 17.66 37.98
N PHE A 729 52.98 18.90 37.47
CA PHE A 729 52.03 19.22 36.40
C PHE A 729 52.40 18.54 35.07
N ASN A 730 51.42 17.90 34.44
CA ASN A 730 51.56 17.24 33.14
C ASN A 730 50.34 17.52 32.26
N VAL A 731 50.58 18.07 31.05
CA VAL A 731 49.54 18.48 30.07
C VAL A 731 48.58 17.34 29.72
N ARG A 732 49.09 16.12 29.59
CA ARG A 732 48.31 14.94 29.16
C ARG A 732 47.40 14.45 30.29
N TYR A 733 47.87 14.51 31.53
CA TYR A 733 47.04 14.24 32.70
C TYR A 733 45.99 15.34 32.90
N PHE A 734 46.39 16.60 32.78
CA PHE A 734 45.50 17.77 32.81
C PHE A 734 44.40 17.69 31.75
N SER A 735 44.75 17.47 30.48
CA SER A 735 43.81 17.28 29.37
C SER A 735 42.79 16.17 29.69
N ARG A 736 43.24 15.02 30.19
CA ARG A 736 42.33 13.94 30.61
C ARG A 736 41.37 14.36 31.73
N ARG A 737 41.81 15.19 32.69
CA ARG A 737 40.94 15.75 33.74
C ARG A 737 39.94 16.77 33.19
N VAL A 738 40.35 17.61 32.23
CA VAL A 738 39.45 18.56 31.55
C VAL A 738 38.43 17.84 30.65
N SER A 739 38.81 16.77 29.95
CA SER A 739 37.87 15.89 29.24
C SER A 739 36.88 15.22 30.21
N TYR A 740 37.35 14.77 31.38
CA TYR A 740 36.46 14.19 32.40
C TYR A 740 35.48 15.23 32.96
N LEU A 741 35.96 16.44 33.31
CA LEU A 741 35.14 17.59 33.66
C LEU A 741 34.08 17.88 32.59
N GLY A 742 34.45 17.93 31.31
CA GLY A 742 33.51 18.18 30.21
C GLY A 742 32.41 17.11 30.09
N ASN A 743 32.77 15.84 30.27
CA ASN A 743 31.81 14.73 30.29
C ASN A 743 30.91 14.74 31.54
N LEU A 744 31.46 15.03 32.72
CA LEU A 744 30.71 15.10 33.96
C LEU A 744 29.77 16.31 33.97
N ALA A 745 30.23 17.48 33.53
CA ALA A 745 29.41 18.67 33.31
C ALA A 745 28.27 18.37 32.33
N GLY A 746 28.57 17.72 31.19
CA GLY A 746 27.57 17.32 30.21
C GLY A 746 26.51 16.38 30.80
N THR A 747 26.93 15.42 31.62
CA THR A 747 26.06 14.47 32.31
C THR A 747 25.17 15.16 33.36
N MET A 748 25.74 16.00 34.22
CA MET A 748 25.00 16.72 35.25
C MET A 748 24.01 17.72 34.62
N MET A 749 24.48 18.56 33.69
CA MET A 749 23.67 19.58 33.02
C MET A 749 22.51 19.00 32.20
N SER A 750 22.65 17.79 31.63
CA SER A 750 21.60 17.13 30.87
C SER A 750 20.71 16.19 31.68
N SER A 751 21.06 15.92 32.94
CA SER A 751 20.28 15.02 33.79
C SER A 751 18.88 15.59 34.08
N THR A 752 17.85 14.80 33.76
CA THR A 752 16.47 15.07 34.16
C THR A 752 16.19 14.42 35.52
N PRO A 753 15.23 14.94 36.31
CA PRO A 753 14.73 14.24 37.48
C PRO A 753 14.28 12.83 37.07
N ARG A 754 14.85 11.79 37.71
CA ARG A 754 14.32 10.44 37.56
C ARG A 754 12.90 10.46 38.10
N SER A 755 11.93 10.12 37.26
CA SER A 755 10.57 9.85 37.72
C SER A 755 10.61 8.62 38.62
N VAL A 756 10.74 8.85 39.93
CA VAL A 756 10.50 7.82 40.94
C VAL A 756 9.04 7.44 40.78
N GLY A 757 8.78 6.31 40.13
CA GLY A 757 7.43 5.81 39.95
C GLY A 757 6.83 5.56 41.33
N THR A 758 5.85 6.38 41.69
CA THR A 758 5.04 6.17 42.89
C THR A 758 4.34 4.82 42.78
N MET A 759 4.89 3.81 43.44
CA MET A 759 4.24 2.52 43.63
C MET A 759 3.12 2.68 44.66
N SER A 760 1.98 3.26 44.24
CA SER A 760 0.75 3.24 45.02
C SER A 760 0.06 1.89 44.84
N SER A 761 0.05 1.09 45.91
CA SER A 761 -0.65 -0.19 46.02
C SER A 761 -2.18 -0.03 45.92
N TRP A 762 -2.84 -1.12 45.50
CA TRP A 762 -4.28 -1.40 45.48
C TRP A 762 -5.20 -0.60 44.53
N GLY A 763 -5.87 -1.34 43.63
CA GLY A 763 -6.90 -0.80 42.72
C GLY A 763 -7.27 -1.74 41.57
N SER A 764 -7.56 -3.01 41.85
CA SER A 764 -7.80 -4.02 40.81
C SER A 764 -9.06 -3.78 39.99
N SER A 765 -8.95 -3.66 38.67
CA SER A 765 -9.84 -4.35 37.73
C SER A 765 -9.24 -4.40 36.32
N SER A 766 -9.27 -5.60 35.74
CA SER A 766 -8.66 -5.94 34.46
C SER A 766 -9.64 -5.76 33.30
N SER A 767 -9.25 -5.08 32.23
CA SER A 767 -9.61 -5.51 30.88
C SER A 767 -8.53 -5.09 29.86
N SER A 768 -8.08 -6.06 29.07
CA SER A 768 -6.93 -5.95 28.18
C SER A 768 -7.31 -5.53 26.77
N SER A 769 -6.73 -4.43 26.27
CA SER A 769 -6.64 -4.14 24.83
C SER A 769 -5.34 -3.39 24.52
N SER A 770 -4.23 -4.13 24.56
CA SER A 770 -2.89 -3.65 24.19
C SER A 770 -2.81 -3.38 22.68
N SER A 771 -3.28 -2.19 22.28
CA SER A 771 -2.83 -1.58 21.02
C SER A 771 -1.34 -1.23 21.17
N PRO A 772 -0.41 -1.80 20.38
CA PRO A 772 0.98 -1.38 20.42
C PRO A 772 1.07 0.04 19.89
N ARG A 773 1.28 1.01 20.79
CA ARG A 773 1.71 2.35 20.38
C ARG A 773 3.12 2.23 19.82
N LEU A 774 3.22 2.01 18.51
CA LEU A 774 4.46 2.08 17.74
C LEU A 774 5.00 3.52 17.81
N SER A 775 5.74 3.79 18.87
CA SER A 775 6.61 4.95 18.95
C SER A 775 7.76 4.72 17.97
N PHE A 776 7.72 5.39 16.83
CA PHE A 776 8.87 5.48 15.92
C PHE A 776 9.97 6.32 16.58
N GLY A 777 10.69 5.70 17.52
CA GLY A 777 11.94 6.22 18.06
C GLY A 777 12.97 6.26 16.93
N SER A 778 13.37 7.46 16.52
CA SER A 778 14.37 7.68 15.48
C SER A 778 15.78 7.31 16.00
N GLY A 779 16.08 6.02 16.00
CA GLY A 779 17.33 5.42 16.50
C GLY A 779 18.19 4.78 15.41
N PHE A 780 18.38 5.45 14.27
CA PHE A 780 19.41 5.08 13.30
C PHE A 780 20.67 5.92 13.53
N GLY A 781 21.45 5.55 14.54
CA GLY A 781 22.83 6.00 14.71
C GLY A 781 23.75 5.12 13.87
N GLY A 782 24.41 5.70 12.87
CA GLY A 782 25.34 4.97 12.01
C GLY A 782 26.64 4.65 12.73
N GLY A 783 26.85 3.39 13.12
CA GLY A 783 28.13 2.88 13.60
C GLY A 783 29.11 2.71 12.44
N GLY A 784 29.86 3.76 12.10
CA GLY A 784 30.96 3.68 11.15
C GLY A 784 32.20 3.06 11.79
N SER A 785 32.54 1.83 11.43
CA SER A 785 33.80 1.20 11.79
C SER A 785 34.76 1.21 10.60
N SER A 786 35.80 2.03 10.70
CA SER A 786 37.10 1.79 10.06
C SER A 786 38.08 1.33 11.15
N GLY A 787 39.10 0.53 10.89
CA GLY A 787 39.51 -0.13 9.65
C GLY A 787 40.95 -0.66 9.79
N GLY A 788 41.26 -1.78 9.14
CA GLY A 788 42.58 -2.42 9.14
C GLY A 788 42.59 -3.82 9.78
N GLY A 789 43.31 -4.81 9.25
CA GLY A 789 44.06 -4.84 7.99
C GLY A 789 44.99 -6.06 7.92
N GLY A 790 45.15 -6.63 6.71
CA GLY A 790 46.28 -7.52 6.34
C GLY A 790 46.38 -8.90 7.02
N GLY A 791 46.09 -9.97 6.27
CA GLY A 791 46.44 -11.34 6.66
C GLY A 791 46.06 -12.34 5.57
N GLY A 792 47.04 -12.83 4.79
CA GLY A 792 46.82 -13.77 3.69
C GLY A 792 47.19 -15.21 4.03
N SER A 793 46.40 -16.16 3.53
CA SER A 793 46.64 -17.63 3.46
C SER A 793 45.43 -18.24 2.73
N SER A 794 45.48 -18.57 1.44
CA SER A 794 45.95 -19.83 0.83
C SER A 794 45.16 -21.10 1.20
N GLY A 795 44.52 -21.74 0.21
CA GLY A 795 44.35 -23.20 0.16
C GLY A 795 42.90 -23.78 0.10
N GLY A 796 42.57 -24.44 -1.01
CA GLY A 796 41.46 -25.43 -1.14
C GLY A 796 40.03 -24.87 -1.28
N GLY A 797 39.07 -25.55 -1.94
CA GLY A 797 39.13 -26.81 -2.69
C GLY A 797 37.86 -27.66 -2.52
N GLY A 798 37.06 -27.83 -3.59
CA GLY A 798 35.81 -28.64 -3.60
C GLY A 798 34.55 -27.89 -3.12
N GLY A 799 33.31 -28.26 -3.49
CA GLY A 799 32.84 -29.29 -4.43
C GLY A 799 31.44 -29.84 -4.07
N GLY A 800 30.43 -29.64 -4.94
CA GLY A 800 29.03 -30.14 -4.78
C GLY A 800 28.17 -29.38 -3.72
N GLY A 801 26.84 -29.44 -3.72
CA GLY A 801 25.87 -29.98 -4.69
C GLY A 801 24.48 -30.28 -4.07
N GLY A 802 23.37 -29.93 -4.75
CA GLY A 802 22.06 -30.62 -4.67
C GLY A 802 21.00 -30.20 -3.61
N GLY A 803 19.73 -30.13 -4.06
CA GLY A 803 18.48 -30.26 -3.26
C GLY A 803 17.95 -29.01 -2.53
N GLY A 804 16.64 -28.78 -2.35
CA GLY A 804 15.45 -29.49 -2.84
C GLY A 804 14.27 -29.49 -1.83
N ALA A 805 13.04 -29.18 -2.30
CA ALA A 805 11.75 -29.12 -1.56
C ALA A 805 11.62 -28.01 -0.49
N PHE A 806 10.45 -27.40 -0.23
CA PHE A 806 9.07 -27.68 -0.67
C PHE A 806 8.39 -26.45 -1.33
#